data_AF-A0A9P7F8J9-F1
#
_entry.id   AF-A0A9P7F8J9-F1
#
_cell.length_a   1.000
_cell.length_b   1.000
_cell.length_c   1.000
_cell.angle_alpha   90.00
_cell.angle_beta   90.00
_cell.angle_gamma   90.00
#
_symmetry.space_group_name_H-M   'P 1'
#
loop_
_entity.id
_entity.type
_entity.pdbx_description
1 polymer ?
#
loop_
_entity_poly.entity_id
_entity_poly.type
_entity_poly.pdbx_seq_one_letter_code
_entity_poly.pdbx_strand_id
1 'polypeptide(L)'
;MDKWYESFEGILAIHQDKFVTASAPTRQSILKTIRDQIVTKHKSLEDPAALPKPLRKAIRRYYLQFLTDEDDIQAEGEFLEDEQDNEALGVSPEEREMAARPKDAAFYMKEITDWDVAQKLFKQEINDYDKEEQSKSGGKHSIKFHTGHTRDWFNNMTPAQREEVEDTKEKWNREGAPAEAQAMYRKRNLKRVLDDFTEQIRRTMGCQVVMLVSHKKKSDQTLSVVVHESKPLNGKKVFTQSSRGNKEWTSDGFTKFAEWSKSEFYPEDSDGVSDNEDDEDDTKDKLPELVLDKTGYAKLPSRAALMGLKVGWVEVFTDSTKPVPWREVVAKPSLYLDLECLPKGFLLRDPSHLRADDITKLWDHWEVRRAAKQRLIIFLAGKLANMSKESLQNAVPYKGDKKVYVEISQENEDDTSAKPPTTRTEGPAGTKAASSALASTHLAPCTISPADDDSSEDDLATTSFAGHTTGPAGGPSGAQEGAPAAVPMKDRVQFLKSLSNNDKYLLLVEGVRDLEKGPSSEEQRDWPTWATWSWEESYLPNAVHSEDGVVEIFLDMIASAKITSLPSGMRVTLGLGLLLRECKRAIEYEVDEAPHNTPTYLGASTLDIKILSLVEDLVDTVRGRMLPTLKGREGQQCAAGEQEEKERDHELEVRQHLEEELRMLEEAKSRNKRLKDDMQKLQEETKKLVEENESLERQRVELLSLCHCL
;
A
#
# COMPACT_ATOMS: atom_id res chain seq x y z
N MET A 1 50.05 22.14 24.56
CA MET A 1 50.44 21.36 23.37
C MET A 1 50.05 19.92 23.62
N ASP A 2 49.39 19.30 22.65
CA ASP A 2 49.09 17.87 22.65
C ASP A 2 50.32 17.05 22.24
N LYS A 3 50.45 15.81 22.74
CA LYS A 3 51.61 14.94 22.46
C LYS A 3 51.88 14.63 20.98
N TRP A 4 50.88 14.82 20.10
CA TRP A 4 51.08 14.63 18.67
C TRP A 4 51.94 15.74 18.04
N TYR A 5 51.92 16.98 18.55
CA TYR A 5 52.77 18.04 18.01
C TYR A 5 54.26 17.67 18.11
N GLU A 6 54.70 17.23 19.29
CA GLU A 6 56.09 16.76 19.54
C GLU A 6 56.49 15.61 18.59
N SER A 7 55.55 14.71 18.29
CA SER A 7 55.76 13.58 17.38
C SER A 7 55.92 14.00 15.91
N PHE A 8 55.39 15.17 15.53
CA PHE A 8 55.28 15.62 14.12
C PHE A 8 55.86 17.03 13.86
N GLU A 9 56.49 17.67 14.85
CA GLU A 9 57.05 19.02 14.80
C GLU A 9 57.94 19.24 13.56
N GLY A 10 58.87 18.31 13.29
CA GLY A 10 59.75 18.40 12.12
C GLY A 10 59.02 18.37 10.76
N ILE A 11 57.80 17.80 10.67
CA ILE A 11 56.97 17.92 9.47
C ILE A 11 56.30 19.29 9.41
N LEU A 12 55.83 19.81 10.55
CA LEU A 12 55.16 21.11 10.63
C LEU A 12 56.13 22.26 10.29
N ALA A 13 57.32 22.28 10.90
CA ALA A 13 58.35 23.29 10.64
C ALA A 13 58.77 23.36 9.16
N ILE A 14 58.84 22.23 8.44
CA ILE A 14 59.21 22.17 7.01
C ILE A 14 58.23 22.90 6.07
N HIS A 15 56.99 23.13 6.52
CA HIS A 15 55.95 23.78 5.72
C HIS A 15 55.45 25.11 6.30
N GLN A 16 55.93 25.53 7.47
CA GLN A 16 55.50 26.77 8.15
C GLN A 16 55.62 28.00 7.25
N ASP A 17 56.82 28.34 6.77
CA ASP A 17 57.06 29.50 5.90
C ASP A 17 56.18 29.46 4.64
N LYS A 18 56.00 28.26 4.07
CA LYS A 18 55.18 28.03 2.88
C LYS A 18 53.69 28.24 3.15
N PHE A 19 53.20 27.87 4.33
CA PHE A 19 51.81 28.06 4.73
C PHE A 19 51.51 29.53 5.00
N VAL A 20 52.39 30.21 5.75
CA VAL A 20 52.22 31.63 6.10
C VAL A 20 52.20 32.48 4.83
N THR A 21 53.15 32.27 3.91
CA THR A 21 53.26 33.04 2.65
C THR A 21 52.33 32.59 1.51
N ALA A 22 51.52 31.55 1.71
CA ALA A 22 50.62 31.00 0.68
C ALA A 22 49.24 31.66 0.70
N SER A 23 48.65 31.89 -0.48
CA SER A 23 47.22 32.20 -0.59
C SER A 23 46.33 31.07 -0.06
N ALA A 24 45.12 31.36 0.42
CA ALA A 24 44.15 30.37 0.93
C ALA A 24 44.00 29.08 0.08
N PRO A 25 43.80 29.10 -1.26
CA PRO A 25 43.72 27.86 -2.05
C PRO A 25 45.05 27.08 -2.09
N THR A 26 46.19 27.77 -1.94
CA THR A 26 47.51 27.13 -1.81
C THR A 26 47.69 26.54 -0.40
N ARG A 27 47.23 27.21 0.66
CA ARG A 27 47.19 26.69 2.04
C ARG A 27 46.42 25.38 2.14
N GLN A 28 45.25 25.26 1.51
CA GLN A 28 44.49 24.01 1.46
C GLN A 28 45.30 22.84 0.85
N SER A 29 46.08 23.09 -0.20
CA SER A 29 46.97 22.08 -0.77
C SER A 29 48.11 21.70 0.19
N ILE A 30 48.70 22.68 0.87
CA ILE A 30 49.76 22.47 1.87
C ILE A 30 49.23 21.63 3.05
N LEU A 31 48.04 21.96 3.58
CA LEU A 31 47.37 21.18 4.63
C LEU A 31 47.12 19.73 4.23
N LYS A 32 46.76 19.47 2.97
CA LYS A 32 46.64 18.11 2.44
C LYS A 32 47.99 17.39 2.45
N THR A 33 49.05 18.01 1.91
CA THR A 33 50.41 17.43 1.92
C THR A 33 50.91 17.13 3.34
N ILE A 34 50.70 18.04 4.29
CA ILE A 34 51.10 17.84 5.69
C ILE A 34 50.32 16.69 6.33
N ARG A 35 48.99 16.64 6.16
CA ARG A 35 48.15 15.53 6.64
C ARG A 35 48.67 14.19 6.10
N ASP A 36 48.95 14.12 4.80
CA ASP A 36 49.34 12.88 4.13
C ASP A 36 50.77 12.45 4.54
N GLN A 37 51.66 13.39 4.85
CA GLN A 37 52.98 13.12 5.45
C GLN A 37 52.88 12.66 6.91
N ILE A 38 52.02 13.28 7.73
CA ILE A 38 51.80 12.89 9.13
C ILE A 38 51.18 11.48 9.19
N VAL A 39 50.14 11.19 8.40
CA VAL A 39 49.53 9.85 8.34
C VAL A 39 50.51 8.79 7.84
N THR A 40 51.39 9.13 6.90
CA THR A 40 52.45 8.22 6.44
C THR A 40 53.47 7.95 7.55
N LYS A 41 53.96 8.98 8.25
CA LYS A 41 54.92 8.81 9.36
C LYS A 41 54.29 8.09 10.56
N HIS A 42 53.04 8.39 10.90
CA HIS A 42 52.29 7.76 12.01
C HIS A 42 52.23 6.23 11.86
N LYS A 43 51.96 5.73 10.65
CA LYS A 43 51.99 4.30 10.31
C LYS A 43 53.37 3.62 10.41
N SER A 44 54.43 4.39 10.64
CA SER A 44 55.82 3.89 10.74
C SER A 44 56.45 4.06 12.13
N LEU A 45 55.67 4.49 13.13
CA LEU A 45 56.10 4.55 14.53
C LEU A 45 55.74 3.25 15.25
N GLU A 46 56.64 2.74 16.10
CA GLU A 46 56.41 1.53 16.91
C GLU A 46 55.42 1.78 18.06
N ASP A 47 55.42 2.99 18.63
CA ASP A 47 54.40 3.50 19.56
C ASP A 47 53.79 4.80 18.99
N PRO A 48 52.73 4.72 18.16
CA PRO A 48 52.20 5.84 17.42
C PRO A 48 51.22 6.68 18.25
N ALA A 49 51.69 7.84 18.76
CA ALA A 49 50.86 8.79 19.51
C ALA A 49 49.51 9.09 18.83
N ALA A 50 48.43 9.12 19.62
CA ALA A 50 47.07 9.30 19.11
C ALA A 50 46.92 10.61 18.32
N LEU A 51 46.55 10.49 17.04
CA LEU A 51 46.26 11.64 16.19
C LEU A 51 44.87 12.22 16.54
N PRO A 52 44.72 13.55 16.60
CA PRO A 52 43.41 14.15 16.75
C PRO A 52 42.53 13.83 15.54
N LYS A 53 41.27 13.49 15.80
CA LYS A 53 40.21 13.60 14.81
C LYS A 53 39.57 15.00 15.00
N PRO A 54 39.61 15.89 13.99
CA PRO A 54 40.18 15.76 12.66
C PRO A 54 41.60 16.33 12.60
N LEU A 55 42.51 15.59 11.95
CA LEU A 55 43.91 16.00 11.88
C LEU A 55 44.10 17.33 11.14
N ARG A 56 43.26 17.65 10.14
CA ARG A 56 43.36 18.92 9.38
C ARG A 56 43.09 20.15 10.24
N LYS A 57 42.06 20.12 11.10
CA LYS A 57 41.70 21.24 11.98
C LYS A 57 42.78 21.51 13.02
N ALA A 58 43.39 20.44 13.53
CA ALA A 58 44.51 20.51 14.46
C ALA A 58 45.79 21.10 13.78
N ILE A 59 46.08 20.72 12.52
CA ILE A 59 47.13 21.35 11.72
C ILE A 59 46.82 22.84 11.43
N ARG A 60 45.57 23.19 11.07
CA ARG A 60 45.14 24.59 10.86
C ARG A 60 45.37 25.45 12.11
N ARG A 61 44.86 25.01 13.27
CA ARG A 61 45.03 25.71 14.55
C ARG A 61 46.51 25.94 14.91
N TYR A 62 47.40 25.01 14.54
CA TYR A 62 48.85 25.17 14.73
C TYR A 62 49.48 26.26 13.84
N TYR A 63 48.97 26.52 12.64
CA TYR A 63 49.50 27.59 11.79
C TYR A 63 48.81 28.94 11.98
N LEU A 64 47.57 28.96 12.49
CA LEU A 64 46.84 30.21 12.77
C LEU A 64 47.66 31.15 13.67
N GLN A 65 48.40 30.61 14.65
CA GLN A 65 49.30 31.37 15.55
C GLN A 65 50.54 31.98 14.86
N PHE A 66 50.79 31.69 13.58
CA PHE A 66 51.90 32.21 12.79
C PHE A 66 51.47 33.09 11.61
N LEU A 67 50.15 33.24 11.37
CA LEU A 67 49.64 34.26 10.47
C LEU A 67 49.77 35.64 11.16
N THR A 68 49.97 36.68 10.37
CA THR A 68 50.21 38.07 10.84
C THR A 68 49.42 39.11 10.05
N ASP A 69 48.57 38.65 9.13
CA ASP A 69 47.65 39.44 8.34
C ASP A 69 46.23 39.10 8.81
N GLU A 70 45.44 40.12 9.15
CA GLU A 70 44.13 39.93 9.79
C GLU A 70 43.08 39.34 8.84
N ASP A 71 43.15 39.64 7.53
CA ASP A 71 42.24 39.05 6.53
C ASP A 71 42.53 37.55 6.38
N ASP A 72 43.80 37.15 6.40
CA ASP A 72 44.23 35.75 6.40
C ASP A 72 43.89 35.00 7.71
N ILE A 73 44.00 35.66 8.86
CA ILE A 73 43.59 35.12 10.17
C ILE A 73 42.07 34.92 10.19
N GLN A 74 41.29 35.91 9.73
CA GLN A 74 39.84 35.79 9.63
C GLN A 74 39.45 34.68 8.65
N ALA A 75 40.05 34.59 7.46
CA ALA A 75 39.68 33.58 6.47
C ALA A 75 39.95 32.12 6.92
N GLU A 76 41.11 31.83 7.54
CA GLU A 76 41.33 30.49 8.14
C GLU A 76 40.56 30.32 9.47
N GLY A 77 40.14 31.39 10.13
CA GLY A 77 39.22 31.40 11.27
C GLY A 77 37.80 30.98 10.88
N GLU A 78 37.23 31.61 9.84
CA GLU A 78 35.94 31.24 9.24
C GLU A 78 35.95 29.77 8.80
N PHE A 79 37.02 29.29 8.18
CA PHE A 79 37.16 27.85 7.87
C PHE A 79 37.26 26.95 9.12
N LEU A 80 37.72 27.44 10.27
CA LEU A 80 37.72 26.70 11.53
C LEU A 80 36.35 26.69 12.22
N GLU A 81 35.50 27.69 11.95
CA GLU A 81 34.13 27.82 12.44
C GLU A 81 33.13 27.05 11.54
N ASP A 82 33.22 27.17 10.21
CA ASP A 82 32.49 26.33 9.23
C ASP A 82 32.78 24.82 9.43
N GLU A 83 34.05 24.46 9.71
CA GLU A 83 34.42 23.08 10.09
C GLU A 83 34.18 22.79 11.60
N GLN A 84 33.56 23.69 12.37
CA GLN A 84 33.01 23.41 13.71
C GLN A 84 31.54 23.02 13.61
N ASP A 85 30.81 23.65 12.70
CA ASP A 85 29.41 23.37 12.43
C ASP A 85 29.16 22.01 11.75
N ASN A 86 30.22 21.38 11.22
CA ASN A 86 30.17 20.05 10.56
C ASN A 86 30.78 18.90 11.38
N GLU A 87 31.34 19.17 12.57
CA GLU A 87 31.85 18.14 13.48
C GLU A 87 31.15 18.24 14.84
N ALA A 88 29.98 17.62 14.92
CA ALA A 88 29.17 17.60 16.14
C ALA A 88 28.93 19.01 16.72
N LEU A 89 28.58 19.97 15.85
CA LEU A 89 27.57 20.95 16.26
C LEU A 89 26.39 20.13 16.78
N GLY A 90 26.12 20.27 18.07
CA GLY A 90 25.08 19.49 18.73
C GLY A 90 23.72 19.97 18.28
N VAL A 91 23.25 19.53 17.09
CA VAL A 91 21.84 19.50 16.74
C VAL A 91 21.15 18.89 17.93
N SER A 92 20.40 19.72 18.65
CA SER A 92 19.93 19.40 20.00
C SER A 92 19.07 18.14 19.96
N PRO A 93 18.98 17.36 21.05
CA PRO A 93 18.06 16.23 21.10
C PRO A 93 16.64 16.61 20.67
N GLU A 94 16.22 17.84 20.98
CA GLU A 94 14.94 18.44 20.56
C GLU A 94 14.86 18.68 19.03
N GLU A 95 15.85 19.32 18.41
CA GLU A 95 15.89 19.51 16.95
C GLU A 95 16.00 18.19 16.19
N ARG A 96 16.78 17.24 16.74
CA ARG A 96 16.95 15.89 16.19
C ARG A 96 15.65 15.10 16.26
N GLU A 97 14.94 15.15 17.39
CA GLU A 97 13.60 14.57 17.55
C GLU A 97 12.63 15.17 16.54
N MET A 98 12.53 16.50 16.46
CA MET A 98 11.65 17.19 15.51
C MET A 98 11.95 16.85 14.04
N ALA A 99 13.23 16.73 13.68
CA ALA A 99 13.64 16.34 12.32
C ALA A 99 13.39 14.85 12.01
N ALA A 100 13.61 13.98 13.00
CA ALA A 100 13.41 12.54 12.91
C ALA A 100 11.93 12.12 12.93
N ARG A 101 11.05 12.94 13.52
CA ARG A 101 9.67 12.58 13.85
C ARG A 101 8.89 12.04 12.65
N PRO A 102 8.36 10.80 12.73
CA PRO A 102 7.65 10.16 11.63
C PRO A 102 6.45 10.99 11.11
N LYS A 103 6.50 11.34 9.82
CA LYS A 103 5.47 12.12 9.13
C LYS A 103 4.30 11.29 8.59
N ASP A 104 4.34 9.97 8.77
CA ASP A 104 3.22 9.06 8.49
C ASP A 104 2.61 8.57 9.80
N ALA A 105 1.33 8.82 10.01
CA ALA A 105 0.62 8.36 11.20
C ALA A 105 0.43 6.83 11.22
N ALA A 106 0.63 6.12 10.10
CA ALA A 106 0.67 4.65 10.07
C ALA A 106 1.73 4.06 11.02
N PHE A 107 2.83 4.79 11.24
CA PHE A 107 3.92 4.41 12.14
C PHE A 107 3.46 4.31 13.61
N TYR A 108 2.45 5.09 13.99
CA TYR A 108 1.90 5.17 15.34
C TYR A 108 0.68 4.25 15.55
N MET A 109 0.44 3.29 14.65
CA MET A 109 -0.62 2.27 14.81
C MET A 109 -0.27 1.17 15.82
N LYS A 110 0.97 1.16 16.30
CA LYS A 110 1.50 0.26 17.33
C LYS A 110 2.30 1.10 18.31
N GLU A 111 2.53 0.55 19.50
CA GLU A 111 3.55 1.05 20.42
C GLU A 111 4.92 1.04 19.72
N ILE A 112 5.56 2.20 19.67
CA ILE A 112 6.85 2.42 19.01
C ILE A 112 7.95 1.88 19.92
N THR A 113 8.87 1.07 19.36
CA THR A 113 9.98 0.48 20.11
C THR A 113 11.23 1.35 20.08
N ASP A 114 12.19 1.09 20.98
CA ASP A 114 13.51 1.75 21.00
C ASP A 114 14.23 1.65 19.66
N TRP A 115 14.10 0.50 18.98
CA TRP A 115 14.64 0.25 17.65
C TRP A 115 14.02 1.17 16.59
N ASP A 116 12.70 1.30 16.61
CA ASP A 116 11.95 2.15 15.67
C ASP A 116 12.31 3.63 15.84
N VAL A 117 12.58 4.08 17.07
CA VAL A 117 13.06 5.45 17.38
C VAL A 117 14.51 5.65 16.94
N ALA A 118 15.42 4.74 17.32
CA ALA A 118 16.84 4.85 17.00
C ALA A 118 17.09 4.91 15.48
N GLN A 119 16.33 4.12 14.68
CA GLN A 119 16.36 4.19 13.22
C GLN A 119 15.91 5.54 12.62
N LYS A 120 15.25 6.41 13.40
CA LYS A 120 14.87 7.76 12.97
C LYS A 120 15.85 8.81 13.48
N LEU A 121 16.11 8.85 14.79
CA LEU A 121 17.02 9.81 15.43
C LEU A 121 18.43 9.73 14.81
N PHE A 122 18.98 8.52 14.80
CA PHE A 122 20.39 8.27 14.47
C PHE A 122 20.57 7.74 13.05
N LYS A 123 19.61 8.02 12.15
CA LYS A 123 19.64 7.55 10.76
C LYS A 123 20.95 7.90 10.06
N GLN A 124 21.55 9.07 10.32
CA GLN A 124 22.81 9.44 9.69
C GLN A 124 23.98 8.58 10.21
N GLU A 125 24.11 8.46 11.54
CA GLU A 125 25.15 7.66 12.20
C GLU A 125 25.09 6.18 11.81
N ILE A 126 23.88 5.61 11.76
CA ILE A 126 23.62 4.25 11.25
C ILE A 126 24.12 4.09 9.81
N ASN A 127 23.83 5.04 8.93
CA ASN A 127 24.27 4.99 7.53
C ASN A 127 25.79 5.17 7.38
N ASP A 128 26.43 5.94 8.25
CA ASP A 128 27.88 6.15 8.20
C ASP A 128 28.66 4.97 8.81
N TYR A 129 28.12 4.34 9.86
CA TYR A 129 28.61 3.06 10.38
C TYR A 129 28.48 1.93 9.33
N ASP A 130 27.32 1.80 8.68
CA ASP A 130 27.10 0.81 7.62
C ASP A 130 28.07 1.00 6.43
N LYS A 131 28.38 2.24 6.06
CA LYS A 131 29.43 2.54 5.06
C LYS A 131 30.82 2.12 5.54
N GLU A 132 31.15 2.31 6.82
CA GLU A 132 32.45 1.93 7.38
C GLU A 132 32.62 0.40 7.39
N GLU A 133 31.62 -0.36 7.85
CA GLU A 133 31.66 -1.84 7.86
C GLU A 133 31.61 -2.47 6.47
N GLN A 134 30.84 -1.89 5.53
CA GLN A 134 30.90 -2.29 4.11
C GLN A 134 32.29 -2.00 3.50
N SER A 135 32.95 -0.90 3.92
CA SER A 135 34.31 -0.58 3.48
C SER A 135 35.37 -1.52 4.06
N LYS A 136 35.21 -1.97 5.32
CA LYS A 136 36.09 -2.94 5.99
C LYS A 136 35.97 -4.34 5.39
N SER A 137 34.75 -4.79 5.14
CA SER A 137 34.46 -6.12 4.58
C SER A 137 34.79 -6.27 3.09
N GLY A 138 35.05 -5.16 2.38
CA GLY A 138 35.35 -5.15 0.95
C GLY A 138 34.14 -5.49 0.05
N GLY A 139 32.94 -5.63 0.65
CA GLY A 139 31.71 -5.90 -0.06
C GLY A 139 31.21 -4.66 -0.81
N LYS A 140 30.85 -4.82 -2.08
CA LYS A 140 30.07 -3.79 -2.80
C LYS A 140 28.74 -3.59 -2.07
N HIS A 141 28.31 -2.33 -1.92
CA HIS A 141 27.10 -1.92 -1.19
C HIS A 141 25.90 -2.87 -1.40
N SER A 142 25.68 -3.76 -0.43
CA SER A 142 24.73 -4.85 -0.51
C SER A 142 23.70 -4.70 0.59
N ILE A 143 22.44 -4.50 0.19
CA ILE A 143 21.30 -4.27 1.07
C ILE A 143 21.12 -5.39 2.10
N LYS A 144 21.62 -6.62 1.82
CA LYS A 144 21.62 -7.74 2.77
C LYS A 144 22.33 -7.41 4.10
N PHE A 145 23.41 -6.62 4.09
CA PHE A 145 24.21 -6.37 5.30
C PHE A 145 23.71 -5.19 6.14
N HIS A 146 23.00 -4.22 5.54
CA HIS A 146 22.55 -3.00 6.20
C HIS A 146 21.73 -3.29 7.48
N THR A 147 20.84 -4.29 7.45
CA THR A 147 20.04 -4.70 8.62
C THR A 147 20.90 -5.26 9.75
N GLY A 148 21.98 -6.00 9.42
CA GLY A 148 22.95 -6.51 10.39
C GLY A 148 23.71 -5.36 11.03
N HIS A 149 24.40 -4.54 10.23
CA HIS A 149 25.18 -3.40 10.73
C HIS A 149 24.33 -2.40 11.53
N THR A 150 23.05 -2.18 11.16
CA THR A 150 22.13 -1.35 11.95
C THR A 150 21.83 -1.97 13.33
N ARG A 151 21.73 -3.30 13.40
CA ARG A 151 21.52 -4.05 14.66
C ARG A 151 22.77 -4.06 15.53
N ASP A 152 23.94 -4.20 14.92
CA ASP A 152 25.23 -4.10 15.60
C ASP A 152 25.45 -2.68 16.16
N TRP A 153 25.17 -1.64 15.36
CA TRP A 153 25.21 -0.25 15.80
C TRP A 153 24.26 -0.01 16.99
N PHE A 154 23.01 -0.46 16.89
CA PHE A 154 22.01 -0.33 17.95
C PHE A 154 22.44 -1.04 19.24
N ASN A 155 22.97 -2.27 19.12
CA ASN A 155 23.51 -3.03 20.23
C ASN A 155 24.71 -2.32 20.90
N ASN A 156 25.48 -1.52 20.15
CA ASN A 156 26.64 -0.78 20.62
C ASN A 156 26.38 0.70 20.97
N MET A 157 25.13 1.18 20.96
CA MET A 157 24.80 2.57 21.36
C MET A 157 25.36 2.93 22.74
N THR A 158 25.84 4.18 22.88
CA THR A 158 26.26 4.73 24.17
C THR A 158 25.08 4.88 25.15
N PRO A 159 25.33 4.98 26.47
CA PRO A 159 24.25 5.19 27.44
C PRO A 159 23.38 6.42 27.14
N ALA A 160 24.00 7.55 26.77
CA ALA A 160 23.27 8.78 26.44
C ALA A 160 22.38 8.65 25.18
N GLN A 161 22.81 7.90 24.16
CA GLN A 161 21.97 7.61 22.98
C GLN A 161 20.78 6.72 23.33
N ARG A 162 20.91 5.84 24.35
CA ARG A 162 19.80 5.00 24.83
C ARG A 162 18.79 5.81 25.64
N GLU A 163 19.28 6.71 26.50
CA GLU A 163 18.48 7.68 27.26
C GLU A 163 17.68 8.59 26.31
N GLU A 164 18.32 9.16 25.28
CA GLU A 164 17.66 9.97 24.24
C GLU A 164 16.60 9.17 23.44
N VAL A 165 16.86 7.89 23.16
CA VAL A 165 15.90 6.98 22.50
C VAL A 165 14.71 6.66 23.42
N GLU A 166 14.95 6.44 24.72
CA GLU A 166 13.90 6.13 25.70
C GLU A 166 12.98 7.33 25.94
N ASP A 167 13.55 8.52 26.17
CA ASP A 167 12.79 9.79 26.27
C ASP A 167 11.98 10.07 25.00
N THR A 168 12.58 9.87 23.82
CA THR A 168 11.90 10.09 22.54
C THR A 168 10.81 9.05 22.28
N LYS A 169 11.02 7.79 22.65
CA LYS A 169 10.01 6.72 22.64
C LYS A 169 8.81 7.09 23.51
N GLU A 170 9.05 7.50 24.75
CA GLU A 170 8.00 7.95 25.64
C GLU A 170 7.24 9.15 25.05
N LYS A 171 7.97 10.15 24.54
CA LYS A 171 7.37 11.34 23.91
C LYS A 171 6.50 10.98 22.70
N TRP A 172 6.99 10.14 21.80
CA TRP A 172 6.26 9.75 20.57
C TRP A 172 5.08 8.84 20.83
N ASN A 173 5.15 7.92 21.80
CA ASN A 173 4.00 7.10 22.20
C ASN A 173 2.93 7.93 22.95
N ARG A 174 3.34 8.95 23.72
CA ARG A 174 2.48 9.85 24.50
C ARG A 174 1.77 10.91 23.66
N GLU A 175 2.50 11.58 22.76
CA GLU A 175 1.95 12.63 21.88
C GLU A 175 1.35 12.09 20.57
N GLY A 176 1.82 10.93 20.11
CA GLY A 176 1.45 10.35 18.83
C GLY A 176 1.95 11.13 17.61
N ALA A 177 1.32 10.84 16.46
CA ALA A 177 1.68 11.44 15.18
C ALA A 177 1.44 12.98 15.18
N PRO A 178 2.27 13.77 14.47
CA PRO A 178 2.01 15.20 14.29
C PRO A 178 0.61 15.47 13.76
N ALA A 179 -0.06 16.54 14.25
CA ALA A 179 -1.46 16.83 13.92
C ALA A 179 -1.74 16.89 12.41
N GLU A 180 -0.77 17.36 11.60
CA GLU A 180 -0.90 17.36 10.15
C GLU A 180 -0.92 15.94 9.54
N ALA A 181 -0.04 15.07 10.02
CA ALA A 181 0.05 13.67 9.62
C ALA A 181 -1.20 12.90 10.05
N GLN A 182 -1.70 13.13 11.28
CA GLN A 182 -2.98 12.59 11.74
C GLN A 182 -4.11 12.96 10.78
N ALA A 183 -4.24 14.24 10.41
CA ALA A 183 -5.31 14.70 9.53
C ALA A 183 -5.19 14.15 8.08
N MET A 184 -3.96 14.03 7.56
CA MET A 184 -3.67 13.40 6.26
C MET A 184 -4.04 11.91 6.25
N TYR A 185 -3.63 11.17 7.29
CA TYR A 185 -3.95 9.75 7.46
C TYR A 185 -5.45 9.55 7.67
N ARG A 186 -6.09 10.34 8.54
CA ARG A 186 -7.52 10.34 8.82
C ARG A 186 -8.35 10.53 7.55
N LYS A 187 -8.00 11.51 6.71
CA LYS A 187 -8.67 11.75 5.41
C LYS A 187 -8.58 10.56 4.43
N ARG A 188 -7.54 9.73 4.53
CA ARG A 188 -7.33 8.57 3.64
C ARG A 188 -7.89 7.27 4.21
N ASN A 189 -7.76 7.05 5.51
CA ASN A 189 -7.90 5.73 6.14
C ASN A 189 -9.04 5.62 7.15
N LEU A 190 -9.58 6.72 7.72
CA LEU A 190 -10.52 6.66 8.86
C LEU A 190 -11.71 5.72 8.57
N LYS A 191 -12.38 5.90 7.43
CA LYS A 191 -13.52 5.06 7.06
C LYS A 191 -13.15 3.58 6.99
N ARG A 192 -12.00 3.25 6.38
CA ARG A 192 -11.51 1.87 6.27
C ARG A 192 -11.22 1.28 7.65
N VAL A 193 -10.50 2.02 8.51
CA VAL A 193 -10.18 1.58 9.88
C VAL A 193 -11.46 1.35 10.71
N LEU A 194 -12.50 2.17 10.54
CA LEU A 194 -13.80 1.96 11.20
C LEU A 194 -14.60 0.79 10.60
N ASP A 195 -14.63 0.65 9.26
CA ASP A 195 -15.17 -0.53 8.57
C ASP A 195 -14.49 -1.81 9.08
N ASP A 196 -13.16 -1.85 9.13
CA ASP A 196 -12.33 -2.99 9.55
C ASP A 196 -12.53 -3.32 11.05
N PHE A 197 -12.50 -2.32 11.93
CA PHE A 197 -12.69 -2.50 13.38
C PHE A 197 -14.10 -2.99 13.71
N THR A 198 -15.14 -2.38 13.14
CA THR A 198 -16.52 -2.83 13.39
C THR A 198 -16.79 -4.22 12.82
N GLU A 199 -16.19 -4.56 11.69
CA GLU A 199 -16.26 -5.92 11.13
C GLU A 199 -15.46 -6.94 11.96
N GLN A 200 -14.30 -6.56 12.52
CA GLN A 200 -13.54 -7.41 13.44
C GLN A 200 -14.38 -7.75 14.68
N ILE A 201 -14.90 -6.74 15.39
CA ILE A 201 -15.73 -6.93 16.59
C ILE A 201 -17.00 -7.74 16.27
N ARG A 202 -17.63 -7.49 15.10
CA ARG A 202 -18.79 -8.28 14.64
C ARG A 202 -18.45 -9.75 14.42
N ARG A 203 -17.28 -10.06 13.84
CA ARG A 203 -16.85 -11.45 13.57
C ARG A 203 -16.38 -12.18 14.82
N THR A 204 -15.63 -11.52 15.70
CA THR A 204 -15.02 -12.18 16.88
C THR A 204 -15.92 -12.20 18.11
N MET A 205 -16.94 -11.34 18.17
CA MET A 205 -17.82 -11.21 19.35
C MET A 205 -19.32 -11.17 19.00
N GLY A 206 -19.71 -11.37 17.73
CA GLY A 206 -21.12 -11.36 17.27
C GLY A 206 -21.84 -10.00 17.37
N CYS A 207 -21.15 -8.95 17.83
CA CYS A 207 -21.77 -7.69 18.22
C CYS A 207 -22.13 -6.81 17.00
N GLN A 208 -23.25 -6.09 17.10
CA GLN A 208 -23.54 -4.95 16.23
C GLN A 208 -23.06 -3.68 16.93
N VAL A 209 -22.38 -2.79 16.20
CA VAL A 209 -21.61 -1.67 16.75
C VAL A 209 -22.08 -0.37 16.10
N VAL A 210 -22.38 0.64 16.93
CA VAL A 210 -22.63 2.02 16.51
C VAL A 210 -21.58 2.89 17.21
N MET A 211 -20.89 3.73 16.44
CA MET A 211 -19.82 4.60 16.91
C MET A 211 -20.14 6.05 16.55
N LEU A 212 -19.95 6.96 17.51
CA LEU A 212 -19.85 8.39 17.25
C LEU A 212 -18.35 8.74 17.23
N VAL A 213 -17.89 9.40 16.17
CA VAL A 213 -16.48 9.69 15.93
C VAL A 213 -16.32 11.18 15.62
N SER A 214 -15.61 11.90 16.48
CA SER A 214 -15.33 13.33 16.34
C SER A 214 -13.86 13.58 16.03
N HIS A 215 -13.57 14.63 15.24
CA HIS A 215 -12.20 15.08 15.01
C HIS A 215 -12.10 16.54 14.54
N LYS A 216 -11.00 17.22 14.88
CA LYS A 216 -10.63 18.52 14.30
C LYS A 216 -10.55 18.45 12.76
N LYS A 217 -11.11 19.44 12.07
CA LYS A 217 -10.82 19.74 10.66
C LYS A 217 -9.52 20.55 10.55
N LYS A 218 -9.00 20.75 9.33
CA LYS A 218 -7.66 21.32 9.08
C LYS A 218 -7.61 22.85 8.97
N SER A 219 -8.75 23.54 8.88
CA SER A 219 -8.86 24.84 8.21
C SER A 219 -9.47 25.97 9.04
N ASP A 220 -10.23 25.62 10.06
CA ASP A 220 -11.41 26.38 10.49
C ASP A 220 -11.73 26.19 11.99
N GLN A 221 -10.88 25.46 12.72
CA GLN A 221 -11.13 24.94 14.08
C GLN A 221 -12.44 24.14 14.26
N THR A 222 -13.32 24.00 13.26
CA THR A 222 -14.56 23.24 13.46
C THR A 222 -14.30 21.73 13.59
N LEU A 223 -15.19 21.07 14.31
CA LEU A 223 -15.21 19.61 14.38
C LEU A 223 -15.98 19.01 13.22
N SER A 224 -15.50 17.87 12.75
CA SER A 224 -16.30 16.91 12.01
C SER A 224 -16.74 15.83 12.98
N VAL A 225 -18.04 15.57 13.05
CA VAL A 225 -18.61 14.45 13.80
C VAL A 225 -19.29 13.52 12.81
N VAL A 226 -19.08 12.22 12.96
CA VAL A 226 -19.54 11.19 12.03
C VAL A 226 -20.13 10.03 12.83
N VAL A 227 -21.29 9.54 12.38
CA VAL A 227 -21.86 8.27 12.86
C VAL A 227 -21.34 7.16 11.96
N HIS A 228 -20.80 6.09 12.54
CA HIS A 228 -20.38 4.88 11.84
C HIS A 228 -21.07 3.66 12.44
N GLU A 229 -21.47 2.71 11.60
CA GLU A 229 -22.31 1.56 11.99
C GLU A 229 -21.81 0.27 11.33
N SER A 230 -21.83 -0.84 12.08
CA SER A 230 -21.58 -2.17 11.52
C SER A 230 -22.64 -2.55 10.47
N LYS A 231 -22.24 -3.32 9.46
CA LYS A 231 -23.15 -3.77 8.41
C LYS A 231 -24.17 -4.78 8.98
N PRO A 232 -25.49 -4.55 8.82
CA PRO A 232 -26.51 -5.44 9.35
C PRO A 232 -26.58 -6.74 8.54
N LEU A 233 -26.40 -7.87 9.23
CA LEU A 233 -26.30 -9.22 8.65
C LEU A 233 -27.41 -9.54 7.64
N ASN A 234 -28.67 -9.42 8.05
CA ASN A 234 -29.83 -9.91 7.27
C ASN A 234 -30.32 -8.92 6.18
N GLY A 235 -29.45 -8.06 5.64
CA GLY A 235 -29.84 -7.04 4.63
C GLY A 235 -30.86 -6.00 5.12
N LYS A 236 -31.08 -5.92 6.44
CA LYS A 236 -32.00 -4.97 7.09
C LYS A 236 -31.44 -3.54 7.00
N LYS A 237 -32.28 -2.55 7.29
CA LYS A 237 -31.83 -1.16 7.44
C LYS A 237 -30.84 -1.05 8.62
N VAL A 238 -29.83 -0.20 8.46
CA VAL A 238 -28.88 0.19 9.52
C VAL A 238 -29.62 0.78 10.73
N PHE A 239 -28.99 0.82 11.91
CA PHE A 239 -29.63 1.21 13.16
C PHE A 239 -30.26 2.60 13.07
N THR A 240 -29.55 3.60 12.54
CA THR A 240 -30.08 4.96 12.28
C THR A 240 -31.31 5.01 11.37
N GLN A 241 -31.53 4.01 10.54
CA GLN A 241 -32.63 3.99 9.56
C GLN A 241 -33.76 3.02 9.93
N SER A 242 -33.57 2.21 10.98
CA SER A 242 -34.46 1.11 11.36
C SER A 242 -35.77 1.53 12.03
N SER A 243 -35.77 2.61 12.82
CA SER A 243 -36.96 3.10 13.55
C SER A 243 -36.98 4.64 13.63
N ARG A 244 -38.13 5.22 14.01
CA ARG A 244 -38.23 6.66 14.31
C ARG A 244 -37.44 7.03 15.57
N GLY A 245 -37.59 6.27 16.65
CA GLY A 245 -36.88 6.51 17.91
C GLY A 245 -35.35 6.42 17.75
N ASN A 246 -34.86 5.56 16.86
CA ASN A 246 -33.43 5.42 16.61
C ASN A 246 -32.87 6.63 15.83
N LYS A 247 -33.67 7.25 14.95
CA LYS A 247 -33.32 8.54 14.32
C LYS A 247 -33.26 9.67 15.33
N GLU A 248 -34.28 9.76 16.18
CA GLU A 248 -34.37 10.79 17.22
C GLU A 248 -33.22 10.64 18.23
N TRP A 249 -32.93 9.41 18.68
CA TRP A 249 -31.78 9.10 19.54
C TRP A 249 -30.44 9.44 18.88
N THR A 250 -30.22 9.09 17.60
CA THR A 250 -28.95 9.43 16.96
C THR A 250 -28.82 10.94 16.72
N SER A 251 -29.90 11.66 16.42
CA SER A 251 -29.84 13.12 16.26
C SER A 251 -29.52 13.84 17.58
N ASP A 252 -30.14 13.41 18.68
CA ASP A 252 -29.89 13.91 20.03
C ASP A 252 -28.47 13.55 20.52
N GLY A 253 -28.09 12.28 20.40
CA GLY A 253 -26.77 11.77 20.77
C GLY A 253 -25.63 12.38 19.94
N PHE A 254 -25.83 12.59 18.63
CA PHE A 254 -24.87 13.29 17.77
C PHE A 254 -24.66 14.73 18.21
N THR A 255 -25.73 15.44 18.58
CA THR A 255 -25.67 16.83 19.05
C THR A 255 -24.90 16.92 20.36
N LYS A 256 -25.29 16.12 21.38
CA LYS A 256 -24.62 16.07 22.69
C LYS A 256 -23.16 15.63 22.60
N PHE A 257 -22.86 14.66 21.74
CA PHE A 257 -21.48 14.22 21.51
C PHE A 257 -20.66 15.26 20.76
N ALA A 258 -21.26 16.04 19.84
CA ALA A 258 -20.60 17.16 19.18
C ALA A 258 -20.30 18.31 20.15
N GLU A 259 -21.23 18.62 21.05
CA GLU A 259 -21.06 19.61 22.13
C GLU A 259 -19.94 19.19 23.09
N TRP A 260 -20.00 17.97 23.65
CA TRP A 260 -18.92 17.45 24.50
C TRP A 260 -17.57 17.40 23.78
N SER A 261 -17.55 16.99 22.50
CA SER A 261 -16.32 16.97 21.71
C SER A 261 -15.75 18.37 21.48
N LYS A 262 -16.57 19.43 21.43
CA LYS A 262 -16.06 20.81 21.32
C LYS A 262 -15.24 21.16 22.56
N SER A 263 -15.79 20.98 23.76
CA SER A 263 -15.07 21.26 25.03
C SER A 263 -13.82 20.39 25.21
N GLU A 264 -13.83 19.14 24.72
CA GLU A 264 -12.66 18.24 24.80
C GLU A 264 -11.54 18.66 23.82
N PHE A 265 -11.89 19.04 22.59
CA PHE A 265 -10.91 19.46 21.59
C PHE A 265 -10.48 20.92 21.71
N TYR A 266 -11.32 21.76 22.32
CA TYR A 266 -11.12 23.18 22.56
C TYR A 266 -11.61 23.48 23.98
N PRO A 267 -10.79 23.18 25.01
CA PRO A 267 -11.03 23.74 26.33
C PRO A 267 -11.09 25.26 26.20
N GLU A 268 -12.06 25.87 26.88
CA GLU A 268 -12.29 27.32 26.86
C GLU A 268 -11.27 28.02 27.78
N ASP A 269 -9.98 27.93 27.41
CA ASP A 269 -8.83 28.54 28.10
C ASP A 269 -8.81 30.08 27.92
N SER A 270 -9.96 30.73 28.13
CA SER A 270 -10.14 32.17 27.98
C SER A 270 -11.30 32.71 28.82
N ASP A 271 -11.00 33.04 30.08
CA ASP A 271 -11.75 34.05 30.87
C ASP A 271 -11.71 35.46 30.23
N GLY A 272 -11.01 35.62 29.09
CA GLY A 272 -11.00 36.82 28.27
C GLY A 272 -12.34 37.05 27.58
N VAL A 273 -13.25 37.73 28.29
CA VAL A 273 -14.54 38.21 27.78
C VAL A 273 -14.34 38.99 26.48
N SER A 274 -14.78 38.41 25.38
CA SER A 274 -14.82 39.03 24.04
C SER A 274 -16.27 39.11 23.57
N ASP A 275 -17.04 40.01 24.19
CA ASP A 275 -18.41 40.38 23.81
C ASP A 275 -18.44 41.12 22.46
N ASN A 276 -18.07 40.41 21.39
CA ASN A 276 -18.23 40.84 20.00
C ASN A 276 -19.17 39.85 19.30
N GLU A 277 -20.47 39.93 19.63
CA GLU A 277 -21.56 39.37 18.82
C GLU A 277 -21.76 40.23 17.55
N ASP A 278 -20.74 40.29 16.68
CA ASP A 278 -20.83 40.89 15.34
C ASP A 278 -20.93 39.80 14.27
N ASP A 279 -21.84 39.97 13.31
CA ASP A 279 -22.26 38.95 12.34
C ASP A 279 -21.13 38.46 11.38
N GLU A 280 -20.53 37.29 11.64
CA GLU A 280 -19.71 36.59 10.63
C GLU A 280 -20.56 35.72 9.67
N ASP A 281 -20.55 36.10 8.40
CA ASP A 281 -21.21 35.43 7.27
C ASP A 281 -20.57 34.05 6.95
N ASP A 282 -21.13 32.97 7.51
CA ASP A 282 -20.70 31.55 7.40
C ASP A 282 -20.84 30.97 5.97
N THR A 283 -20.08 31.50 5.00
CA THR A 283 -20.17 31.16 3.56
C THR A 283 -18.89 30.57 2.93
N LYS A 284 -18.43 29.41 3.46
CA LYS A 284 -17.71 28.31 2.75
C LYS A 284 -17.77 27.03 3.60
N ASP A 285 -17.84 25.80 3.09
CA ASP A 285 -18.07 25.29 1.73
C ASP A 285 -19.22 24.25 1.79
N LYS A 286 -20.42 24.70 2.18
CA LYS A 286 -21.64 23.88 2.00
C LYS A 286 -21.90 23.78 0.50
N LEU A 287 -22.02 22.57 -0.05
CA LEU A 287 -22.61 22.34 -1.37
C LEU A 287 -23.97 23.07 -1.38
N PRO A 288 -24.23 23.99 -2.33
CA PRO A 288 -25.34 24.91 -2.21
C PRO A 288 -26.67 24.14 -2.24
N GLU A 289 -27.36 24.15 -1.10
CA GLU A 289 -28.63 23.46 -0.92
C GLU A 289 -29.64 23.97 -1.95
N LEU A 290 -30.37 23.04 -2.58
CA LEU A 290 -31.31 23.37 -3.65
C LEU A 290 -32.57 24.01 -3.06
N VAL A 291 -32.50 25.33 -2.80
CA VAL A 291 -33.63 26.09 -2.27
C VAL A 291 -34.70 26.22 -3.35
N LEU A 292 -35.61 25.24 -3.36
CA LEU A 292 -36.84 25.29 -4.14
C LEU A 292 -37.78 26.39 -3.61
N ASP A 293 -38.59 26.96 -4.50
CA ASP A 293 -39.68 27.85 -4.13
C ASP A 293 -40.96 27.06 -3.76
N LYS A 294 -42.03 27.80 -3.41
CA LYS A 294 -43.33 27.22 -3.00
C LYS A 294 -44.05 26.45 -4.13
N THR A 295 -43.49 26.43 -5.34
CA THR A 295 -43.97 25.73 -6.53
C THR A 295 -42.99 24.64 -7.01
N GLY A 296 -41.92 24.37 -6.26
CA GLY A 296 -40.95 23.32 -6.57
C GLY A 296 -39.88 23.73 -7.59
N TYR A 297 -39.66 25.03 -7.82
CA TYR A 297 -38.64 25.51 -8.77
C TYR A 297 -37.39 26.00 -8.05
N ALA A 298 -36.21 25.63 -8.56
CA ALA A 298 -34.93 26.13 -8.07
C ALA A 298 -34.86 27.67 -8.14
N LYS A 299 -34.62 28.33 -7.01
CA LYS A 299 -34.27 29.75 -7.00
C LYS A 299 -32.91 29.95 -7.66
N LEU A 300 -32.69 31.10 -8.30
CA LEU A 300 -31.33 31.52 -8.62
C LEU A 300 -30.54 31.67 -7.30
N PRO A 301 -29.25 31.26 -7.23
CA PRO A 301 -28.36 31.58 -6.12
C PRO A 301 -28.05 33.10 -6.12
N SER A 302 -27.07 33.55 -5.33
CA SER A 302 -26.55 34.92 -5.48
C SER A 302 -25.62 35.04 -6.71
N ARG A 303 -25.51 36.24 -7.29
CA ARG A 303 -24.60 36.49 -8.43
C ARG A 303 -23.13 36.21 -8.10
N ALA A 304 -22.76 36.37 -6.82
CA ALA A 304 -21.43 36.01 -6.31
C ALA A 304 -21.24 34.48 -6.23
N ALA A 305 -22.22 33.75 -5.69
CA ALA A 305 -22.13 32.29 -5.55
C ALA A 305 -21.97 31.57 -6.91
N LEU A 306 -22.58 32.10 -7.98
CA LEU A 306 -22.45 31.53 -9.33
C LEU A 306 -21.00 31.54 -9.87
N MET A 307 -20.13 32.44 -9.39
CA MET A 307 -18.72 32.50 -9.79
C MET A 307 -17.84 31.42 -9.12
N GLY A 308 -18.23 30.92 -7.94
CA GLY A 308 -17.53 29.83 -7.24
C GLY A 308 -17.93 28.43 -7.70
N LEU A 309 -19.06 28.32 -8.43
CA LEU A 309 -19.85 27.09 -8.57
C LEU A 309 -19.37 26.15 -9.69
N LYS A 310 -18.07 25.82 -9.74
CA LYS A 310 -17.45 25.10 -10.88
C LYS A 310 -17.79 23.61 -11.03
N VAL A 311 -18.45 22.98 -10.05
CA VAL A 311 -18.73 21.52 -10.06
C VAL A 311 -20.18 21.16 -9.70
N GLY A 312 -20.77 21.81 -8.69
CA GLY A 312 -22.03 21.37 -8.04
C GLY A 312 -23.31 21.38 -8.89
N TRP A 313 -23.33 22.02 -10.07
CA TRP A 313 -24.52 22.06 -10.95
C TRP A 313 -25.02 20.68 -11.40
N VAL A 314 -24.18 19.65 -11.36
CA VAL A 314 -24.51 18.33 -11.89
C VAL A 314 -25.39 17.53 -10.94
N GLU A 315 -24.93 17.31 -9.71
CA GLU A 315 -25.68 16.56 -8.69
C GLU A 315 -27.04 17.21 -8.45
N VAL A 316 -27.04 18.54 -8.24
CA VAL A 316 -28.22 19.37 -7.92
C VAL A 316 -29.36 19.29 -8.95
N PHE A 317 -29.06 19.03 -10.24
CA PHE A 317 -30.08 18.98 -11.30
C PHE A 317 -30.31 17.59 -11.90
N THR A 318 -29.60 16.56 -11.43
CA THR A 318 -29.69 15.21 -12.02
C THR A 318 -29.73 14.04 -11.01
N ASP A 319 -29.63 14.32 -9.70
CA ASP A 319 -29.45 13.34 -8.62
C ASP A 319 -28.31 12.34 -8.89
N SER A 320 -27.33 12.75 -9.70
CA SER A 320 -26.27 11.89 -10.23
C SER A 320 -24.90 12.46 -9.88
N THR A 321 -24.12 11.69 -9.12
CA THR A 321 -22.72 11.99 -8.78
C THR A 321 -21.76 11.80 -9.97
N LYS A 322 -22.29 11.42 -11.15
CA LYS A 322 -21.52 11.20 -12.38
C LYS A 322 -21.28 12.52 -13.10
N PRO A 323 -20.06 12.82 -13.58
CA PRO A 323 -19.77 14.07 -14.27
C PRO A 323 -20.61 14.23 -15.55
N VAL A 324 -21.18 15.42 -15.75
CA VAL A 324 -21.85 15.78 -17.01
C VAL A 324 -20.83 15.74 -18.16
N PRO A 325 -21.17 15.13 -19.31
CA PRO A 325 -20.30 15.10 -20.47
C PRO A 325 -20.33 16.45 -21.19
N TRP A 326 -19.76 17.51 -20.59
CA TRP A 326 -19.80 18.88 -21.12
C TRP A 326 -19.30 18.96 -22.58
N ARG A 327 -18.32 18.14 -22.98
CA ARG A 327 -17.89 18.01 -24.38
C ARG A 327 -19.00 17.56 -25.34
N GLU A 328 -19.88 16.65 -24.91
CA GLU A 328 -21.04 16.21 -25.73
C GLU A 328 -22.14 17.28 -25.77
N VAL A 329 -22.43 17.90 -24.61
CA VAL A 329 -23.42 18.97 -24.47
C VAL A 329 -23.04 20.19 -25.31
N VAL A 330 -21.77 20.63 -25.26
CA VAL A 330 -21.24 21.75 -26.05
C VAL A 330 -21.23 21.44 -27.55
N ALA A 331 -20.94 20.19 -27.94
CA ALA A 331 -20.91 19.80 -29.35
C ALA A 331 -22.31 19.74 -29.99
N LYS A 332 -23.36 19.44 -29.22
CA LYS A 332 -24.75 19.38 -29.71
C LYS A 332 -25.76 19.89 -28.67
N PRO A 333 -25.80 21.21 -28.34
CA PRO A 333 -26.60 21.72 -27.22
C PRO A 333 -28.08 21.34 -27.30
N SER A 334 -28.67 21.43 -28.50
CA SER A 334 -30.10 21.14 -28.76
C SER A 334 -30.53 19.68 -28.57
N LEU A 335 -29.60 18.73 -28.35
CA LEU A 335 -29.95 17.35 -27.95
C LEU A 335 -30.12 17.22 -26.44
N TYR A 336 -29.39 18.02 -25.65
CA TYR A 336 -29.30 17.88 -24.21
C TYR A 336 -30.04 18.99 -23.46
N LEU A 337 -30.21 20.16 -24.07
CA LEU A 337 -30.78 21.38 -23.49
C LEU A 337 -31.79 22.02 -24.44
N ASP A 338 -32.86 22.55 -23.86
CA ASP A 338 -33.75 23.49 -24.55
C ASP A 338 -32.99 24.79 -24.87
N LEU A 339 -32.93 25.15 -26.16
CA LEU A 339 -32.23 26.35 -26.61
C LEU A 339 -32.90 27.65 -26.14
N GLU A 340 -34.19 27.65 -25.77
CA GLU A 340 -34.82 28.83 -25.16
C GLU A 340 -34.27 29.14 -23.77
N CYS A 341 -33.64 28.16 -23.09
CA CYS A 341 -32.97 28.35 -21.81
C CYS A 341 -31.60 29.04 -21.94
N LEU A 342 -31.15 29.34 -23.17
CA LEU A 342 -29.92 30.07 -23.47
C LEU A 342 -30.23 31.41 -24.16
N PRO A 343 -29.39 32.45 -23.96
CA PRO A 343 -29.53 33.71 -24.71
C PRO A 343 -29.42 33.48 -26.23
N LYS A 344 -30.17 34.25 -27.03
CA LYS A 344 -30.15 34.10 -28.49
C LYS A 344 -28.75 34.38 -29.06
N GLY A 345 -28.13 33.36 -29.67
CA GLY A 345 -26.76 33.44 -30.20
C GLY A 345 -25.67 33.13 -29.16
N PHE A 346 -26.02 32.63 -27.98
CA PHE A 346 -25.07 32.22 -26.95
C PHE A 346 -24.24 30.99 -27.38
N LEU A 347 -22.92 31.11 -27.33
CA LEU A 347 -22.00 30.00 -27.57
C LEU A 347 -21.77 29.24 -26.25
N LEU A 348 -22.54 28.18 -26.04
CA LEU A 348 -22.36 27.30 -24.88
C LEU A 348 -20.93 26.71 -24.87
N ARG A 349 -20.29 26.72 -23.69
CA ARG A 349 -18.96 26.15 -23.45
C ARG A 349 -18.98 25.31 -22.18
N ASP A 350 -17.90 24.57 -21.95
CA ASP A 350 -17.61 23.98 -20.65
C ASP A 350 -17.60 25.10 -19.58
N PRO A 351 -18.18 24.89 -18.38
CA PRO A 351 -18.19 25.90 -17.32
C PRO A 351 -16.81 26.43 -16.93
N SER A 352 -15.75 25.64 -17.10
CA SER A 352 -14.36 26.07 -16.88
C SER A 352 -13.81 27.03 -17.96
N HIS A 353 -14.56 27.26 -19.04
CA HIS A 353 -14.20 28.08 -20.20
C HIS A 353 -15.22 29.20 -20.53
N LEU A 354 -16.23 29.42 -19.69
CA LEU A 354 -17.12 30.57 -19.76
C LEU A 354 -16.39 31.83 -19.24
N ARG A 355 -16.54 32.97 -19.93
CA ARG A 355 -16.03 34.27 -19.48
C ARG A 355 -17.07 34.99 -18.61
N ALA A 356 -16.64 36.01 -17.87
CA ALA A 356 -17.53 36.85 -17.06
C ALA A 356 -18.69 37.49 -17.89
N ASP A 357 -18.41 37.84 -19.15
CA ASP A 357 -19.41 38.34 -20.11
C ASP A 357 -20.42 37.27 -20.51
N ASP A 358 -19.96 36.02 -20.69
CA ASP A 358 -20.81 34.89 -21.05
C ASP A 358 -21.71 34.52 -19.87
N ILE A 359 -21.12 34.47 -18.67
CA ILE A 359 -21.81 34.28 -17.39
C ILE A 359 -22.87 35.37 -17.17
N THR A 360 -22.55 36.64 -17.42
CA THR A 360 -23.51 37.75 -17.24
C THR A 360 -24.66 37.66 -18.24
N LYS A 361 -24.41 37.41 -19.54
CA LYS A 361 -25.48 37.23 -20.53
C LYS A 361 -26.42 36.07 -20.18
N LEU A 362 -25.86 34.96 -19.68
CA LEU A 362 -26.62 33.79 -19.25
C LEU A 362 -27.46 34.10 -18.00
N TRP A 363 -26.89 34.84 -17.04
CA TRP A 363 -27.57 35.33 -15.85
C TRP A 363 -28.76 36.23 -16.19
N ASP A 364 -28.54 37.27 -16.98
CA ASP A 364 -29.57 38.26 -17.32
C ASP A 364 -30.76 37.59 -18.04
N HIS A 365 -30.48 36.61 -18.91
CA HIS A 365 -31.50 35.79 -19.58
C HIS A 365 -32.29 34.90 -18.60
N TRP A 366 -31.62 34.28 -17.63
CA TRP A 366 -32.28 33.50 -16.57
C TRP A 366 -33.06 34.38 -15.59
N GLU A 367 -32.62 35.62 -15.34
CA GLU A 367 -33.33 36.59 -14.52
C GLU A 367 -34.65 37.04 -15.20
N VAL A 368 -34.63 37.25 -16.52
CA VAL A 368 -35.83 37.47 -17.34
C VAL A 368 -36.76 36.24 -17.34
N ARG A 369 -36.23 35.02 -17.54
CA ARG A 369 -37.04 33.78 -17.47
C ARG A 369 -37.65 33.58 -16.07
N ARG A 370 -36.91 33.88 -14.99
CA ARG A 370 -37.40 33.85 -13.60
C ARG A 370 -38.56 34.84 -13.40
N ALA A 371 -38.42 36.08 -13.88
CA ALA A 371 -39.47 37.09 -13.81
C ALA A 371 -40.74 36.67 -14.57
N ALA A 372 -40.57 35.99 -15.73
CA ALA A 372 -41.65 35.39 -16.51
C ALA A 372 -42.20 34.06 -15.93
N LYS A 373 -41.70 33.59 -14.77
CA LYS A 373 -42.03 32.29 -14.15
C LYS A 373 -41.77 31.06 -15.06
N GLN A 374 -40.81 31.19 -15.97
CA GLN A 374 -40.36 30.09 -16.84
C GLN A 374 -39.24 29.28 -16.16
N ARG A 375 -39.11 28.00 -16.53
CA ARG A 375 -37.98 27.16 -16.10
C ARG A 375 -36.66 27.75 -16.61
N LEU A 376 -35.68 27.87 -15.71
CA LEU A 376 -34.38 28.47 -15.99
C LEU A 376 -33.56 27.65 -17.00
N ILE A 377 -33.49 26.34 -16.74
CA ILE A 377 -32.83 25.32 -17.54
C ILE A 377 -33.83 24.17 -17.73
N ILE A 378 -33.88 23.59 -18.92
CA ILE A 378 -34.61 22.36 -19.22
C ILE A 378 -33.64 21.42 -19.94
N PHE A 379 -33.40 20.25 -19.35
CA PHE A 379 -32.66 19.17 -20.00
C PHE A 379 -33.62 18.33 -20.87
N LEU A 380 -33.24 18.08 -22.12
CA LEU A 380 -34.07 17.34 -23.10
C LEU A 380 -33.71 15.84 -23.16
N ALA A 381 -32.44 15.50 -22.95
CA ALA A 381 -31.96 14.12 -22.93
C ALA A 381 -30.75 13.95 -22.00
N GLY A 382 -30.58 12.73 -21.49
CA GLY A 382 -29.40 12.29 -20.75
C GLY A 382 -28.76 11.07 -21.41
N LYS A 383 -27.49 10.84 -21.09
CA LYS A 383 -26.77 9.63 -21.54
C LYS A 383 -27.33 8.42 -20.79
N LEU A 384 -27.87 7.42 -21.48
CA LEU A 384 -28.63 6.30 -20.88
C LEU A 384 -27.95 5.64 -19.67
N ALA A 385 -26.63 5.47 -19.71
CA ALA A 385 -25.84 4.87 -18.63
C ALA A 385 -25.73 5.73 -17.35
N ASN A 386 -26.23 6.98 -17.36
CA ASN A 386 -26.13 7.94 -16.27
C ASN A 386 -27.49 8.32 -15.64
N MET A 387 -28.61 7.82 -16.17
CA MET A 387 -29.97 8.10 -15.65
C MET A 387 -30.41 7.01 -14.65
N SER A 388 -31.26 7.36 -13.67
CA SER A 388 -31.81 6.40 -12.71
C SER A 388 -32.79 5.41 -13.36
N LYS A 389 -33.11 4.30 -12.70
CA LYS A 389 -34.10 3.33 -13.21
C LYS A 389 -35.50 3.93 -13.34
N GLU A 390 -35.90 4.85 -12.46
CA GLU A 390 -37.16 5.60 -12.57
C GLU A 390 -37.12 6.61 -13.73
N SER A 391 -35.99 7.30 -13.90
CA SER A 391 -35.79 8.25 -15.00
C SER A 391 -35.88 7.57 -16.36
N LEU A 392 -35.32 6.36 -16.48
CA LEU A 392 -35.36 5.55 -17.71
C LEU A 392 -36.76 5.10 -18.11
N GLN A 393 -37.73 5.04 -17.20
CA GLN A 393 -39.14 4.72 -17.53
C GLN A 393 -39.85 5.86 -18.27
N ASN A 394 -39.35 7.10 -18.14
CA ASN A 394 -39.94 8.30 -18.74
C ASN A 394 -39.08 8.89 -19.88
N ALA A 395 -37.92 8.30 -20.17
CA ALA A 395 -36.97 8.81 -21.15
C ALA A 395 -37.31 8.39 -22.59
N VAL A 396 -37.34 9.35 -23.52
CA VAL A 396 -37.49 9.07 -24.97
C VAL A 396 -36.21 8.42 -25.50
N PRO A 397 -36.23 7.20 -26.08
CA PRO A 397 -35.01 6.52 -26.51
C PRO A 397 -34.32 7.18 -27.71
N TYR A 398 -33.15 7.79 -27.47
CA TYR A 398 -32.32 8.32 -28.56
C TYR A 398 -31.63 7.20 -29.34
N LYS A 399 -32.10 6.94 -30.57
CA LYS A 399 -31.37 6.13 -31.55
C LYS A 399 -30.23 6.96 -32.14
N GLY A 400 -29.02 6.78 -31.62
CA GLY A 400 -27.82 7.38 -32.21
C GLY A 400 -27.41 6.68 -33.51
N ASP A 401 -27.21 7.45 -34.57
CA ASP A 401 -26.64 6.94 -35.82
C ASP A 401 -25.25 6.34 -35.59
N LYS A 402 -24.98 5.20 -36.23
CA LYS A 402 -23.66 4.57 -36.17
C LYS A 402 -22.64 5.50 -36.83
N LYS A 403 -21.59 5.86 -36.10
CA LYS A 403 -20.45 6.60 -36.66
C LYS A 403 -19.84 5.79 -37.81
N VAL A 404 -19.97 6.28 -39.03
CA VAL A 404 -19.13 5.85 -40.15
C VAL A 404 -17.71 6.30 -39.83
N TYR A 405 -16.77 5.36 -39.90
CA TYR A 405 -15.34 5.66 -39.76
C TYR A 405 -14.86 6.29 -41.07
N VAL A 406 -14.26 7.48 -40.98
CA VAL A 406 -13.66 8.17 -42.11
C VAL A 406 -12.17 8.30 -41.79
N GLU A 407 -11.33 7.70 -42.63
CA GLU A 407 -9.88 7.86 -42.53
C GLU A 407 -9.50 9.27 -42.94
N ILE A 408 -8.70 9.94 -42.12
CA ILE A 408 -8.10 11.23 -42.45
C ILE A 408 -6.69 10.94 -42.97
N SER A 409 -6.52 11.05 -44.29
CA SER A 409 -5.21 10.99 -44.92
C SER A 409 -4.34 12.15 -44.43
N GLN A 410 -3.08 11.86 -44.10
CA GLN A 410 -2.09 12.91 -43.89
C GLN A 410 -1.57 13.37 -45.25
N GLU A 411 -1.94 14.58 -45.66
CA GLU A 411 -1.30 15.27 -46.79
C GLU A 411 -0.06 16.04 -46.31
N ASN A 412 0.89 16.25 -47.21
CA ASN A 412 2.20 16.86 -46.91
C ASN A 412 2.19 18.36 -47.23
N GLU A 413 2.96 19.15 -46.48
CA GLU A 413 3.44 20.45 -46.93
C GLU A 413 4.99 20.42 -46.99
N ASP A 414 5.54 20.48 -48.20
CA ASP A 414 6.91 20.89 -48.48
C ASP A 414 6.97 22.42 -48.52
N ASP A 415 8.05 23.04 -48.00
CA ASP A 415 8.89 23.87 -48.88
C ASP A 415 10.34 24.03 -48.35
N THR A 416 11.19 24.38 -49.31
CA THR A 416 12.64 24.46 -49.42
C THR A 416 13.44 25.35 -48.44
N SER A 417 14.70 24.96 -48.20
CA SER A 417 15.86 25.85 -48.43
C SER A 417 17.22 25.14 -48.52
N ALA A 418 18.01 25.52 -49.55
CA ALA A 418 19.48 25.45 -49.69
C ALA A 418 20.28 24.11 -49.65
N LYS A 419 21.20 24.01 -50.62
CA LYS A 419 22.33 23.06 -50.85
C LYS A 419 23.64 23.90 -50.93
N PRO A 420 24.90 23.43 -51.19
CA PRO A 420 25.32 22.24 -51.96
C PRO A 420 26.55 21.47 -51.32
N PRO A 421 27.60 20.92 -52.02
CA PRO A 421 27.67 19.46 -52.26
C PRO A 421 29.07 18.76 -52.13
N THR A 422 29.11 17.42 -52.13
CA THR A 422 30.19 16.65 -52.82
C THR A 422 29.87 15.16 -53.09
N THR A 423 30.35 14.63 -54.24
CA THR A 423 30.66 13.22 -54.66
C THR A 423 30.03 12.00 -53.95
N ARG A 424 29.32 11.07 -54.65
CA ARG A 424 29.77 10.04 -55.66
C ARG A 424 30.50 8.84 -54.99
N THR A 425 30.08 7.57 -55.16
CA THR A 425 30.48 6.66 -56.28
C THR A 425 29.65 5.35 -56.35
N GLU A 426 29.57 4.80 -57.58
CA GLU A 426 28.90 3.62 -58.16
C GLU A 426 28.72 2.26 -57.41
N GLY A 427 27.86 1.36 -57.97
CA GLY A 427 27.73 -0.09 -57.66
C GLY A 427 28.59 -0.98 -58.61
N PRO A 428 28.13 -2.14 -59.18
CA PRO A 428 26.80 -2.78 -59.13
C PRO A 428 26.76 -4.36 -59.12
N ALA A 429 25.52 -4.93 -59.11
CA ALA A 429 25.03 -6.17 -59.78
C ALA A 429 25.64 -7.59 -59.55
N GLY A 430 24.77 -8.62 -59.47
CA GLY A 430 25.11 -10.06 -59.55
C GLY A 430 23.88 -11.00 -59.47
N THR A 431 23.53 -11.72 -60.57
CA THR A 431 22.19 -12.33 -60.81
C THR A 431 22.12 -13.87 -60.91
N LYS A 432 20.90 -14.44 -60.69
CA LYS A 432 20.33 -15.74 -61.17
C LYS A 432 20.83 -17.04 -60.48
N ALA A 433 20.16 -18.21 -60.56
CA ALA A 433 18.98 -18.70 -61.32
C ALA A 433 18.05 -19.62 -60.46
N ALA A 434 16.75 -19.80 -60.74
CA ALA A 434 16.06 -20.88 -61.54
C ALA A 434 16.32 -22.35 -61.06
N SER A 435 15.40 -23.34 -61.14
CA SER A 435 14.19 -23.56 -61.99
C SER A 435 13.18 -24.55 -61.30
N SER A 436 11.84 -24.50 -61.49
CA SER A 436 10.97 -25.15 -62.52
C SER A 436 10.86 -26.71 -62.48
N ALA A 437 9.74 -27.42 -62.72
CA ALA A 437 8.26 -27.18 -62.64
C ALA A 437 7.45 -28.49 -62.99
N LEU A 438 6.10 -28.50 -62.78
CA LEU A 438 5.05 -29.38 -63.41
C LEU A 438 5.07 -30.92 -63.11
N ALA A 439 4.03 -31.75 -63.36
CA ALA A 439 2.55 -31.62 -63.27
C ALA A 439 1.78 -32.98 -63.50
N SER A 440 0.51 -33.06 -63.05
CA SER A 440 -0.66 -33.79 -63.61
C SER A 440 -0.89 -35.34 -63.49
N THR A 441 -2.00 -35.70 -62.81
CA THR A 441 -3.08 -36.69 -63.13
C THR A 441 -2.82 -38.08 -63.75
N HIS A 442 -3.37 -39.17 -63.14
CA HIS A 442 -4.51 -39.96 -63.71
C HIS A 442 -5.20 -40.95 -62.71
N LEU A 443 -6.11 -41.81 -63.20
CA LEU A 443 -7.28 -42.45 -62.53
C LEU A 443 -7.10 -43.85 -61.86
N ALA A 444 -8.18 -44.30 -61.19
CA ALA A 444 -8.51 -45.55 -60.46
C ALA A 444 -8.52 -46.86 -61.33
N PRO A 445 -9.02 -48.09 -60.94
CA PRO A 445 -10.15 -48.43 -60.01
C PRO A 445 -10.16 -49.81 -59.23
N CYS A 446 -11.32 -50.11 -58.59
CA CYS A 446 -12.00 -51.43 -58.37
C CYS A 446 -11.83 -52.32 -57.10
N THR A 447 -12.96 -52.46 -56.34
CA THR A 447 -13.56 -53.68 -55.71
C THR A 447 -12.77 -54.51 -54.65
N ILE A 448 -13.34 -55.25 -53.68
CA ILE A 448 -14.51 -56.19 -53.63
C ILE A 448 -15.16 -56.20 -52.19
N SER A 449 -16.44 -56.62 -52.08
CA SER A 449 -17.22 -56.93 -50.83
C SER A 449 -17.79 -58.38 -50.90
N PRO A 450 -18.49 -58.99 -49.91
CA PRO A 450 -19.35 -58.47 -48.81
C PRO A 450 -18.60 -58.48 -47.44
N ALA A 451 -19.06 -58.86 -46.24
CA ALA A 451 -20.26 -59.55 -45.72
C ALA A 451 -20.40 -59.41 -44.17
N ASP A 452 -21.49 -59.71 -43.46
CA ASP A 452 -22.98 -59.72 -43.68
C ASP A 452 -23.64 -59.95 -42.27
N ASP A 453 -24.99 -60.02 -42.15
CA ASP A 453 -25.85 -60.27 -40.95
C ASP A 453 -25.81 -59.21 -39.78
N ASP A 454 -26.87 -58.96 -38.98
CA ASP A 454 -28.34 -59.17 -39.07
C ASP A 454 -29.08 -58.32 -37.98
N SER A 455 -30.39 -58.03 -38.16
CA SER A 455 -31.42 -57.64 -37.14
C SER A 455 -31.26 -56.36 -36.29
N SER A 456 -32.30 -55.56 -35.92
CA SER A 456 -33.71 -55.33 -36.32
C SER A 456 -34.05 -53.85 -35.93
N GLU A 457 -34.89 -53.05 -36.60
CA GLU A 457 -36.39 -52.94 -36.51
C GLU A 457 -36.94 -52.86 -35.07
N ASP A 458 -37.82 -51.94 -34.64
CA ASP A 458 -38.67 -50.89 -35.27
C ASP A 458 -38.30 -49.46 -34.74
N ASP A 459 -38.50 -48.29 -35.37
CA ASP A 459 -39.52 -47.69 -36.27
C ASP A 459 -40.69 -46.93 -35.59
N LEU A 460 -40.78 -45.61 -35.89
CA LEU A 460 -41.97 -44.88 -36.37
C LEU A 460 -41.86 -43.34 -36.18
N ALA A 461 -41.82 -42.61 -37.30
CA ALA A 461 -42.41 -41.28 -37.63
C ALA A 461 -42.40 -40.09 -36.61
N THR A 462 -42.34 -38.81 -37.01
CA THR A 462 -42.81 -38.16 -38.25
C THR A 462 -41.96 -36.92 -38.60
N THR A 463 -42.00 -36.50 -39.87
CA THR A 463 -41.22 -35.41 -40.47
C THR A 463 -41.66 -33.98 -40.08
N SER A 464 -40.71 -33.05 -40.07
CA SER A 464 -40.90 -31.72 -40.70
C SER A 464 -39.57 -31.08 -41.12
N PHE A 465 -39.59 -30.29 -42.19
CA PHE A 465 -38.46 -29.50 -42.72
C PHE A 465 -38.54 -28.05 -42.22
N ALA A 466 -37.41 -27.43 -41.85
CA ALA A 466 -37.03 -26.06 -42.25
C ALA A 466 -35.73 -25.55 -41.57
N GLY A 467 -35.03 -24.62 -42.23
CA GLY A 467 -34.34 -23.53 -41.54
C GLY A 467 -32.84 -23.63 -41.26
N HIS A 468 -32.00 -23.57 -42.30
CA HIS A 468 -30.61 -23.14 -42.11
C HIS A 468 -30.57 -21.65 -41.69
N THR A 469 -30.10 -21.34 -40.49
CA THR A 469 -29.58 -20.02 -40.12
C THR A 469 -28.28 -20.16 -39.34
N THR A 470 -27.18 -19.73 -39.93
CA THR A 470 -25.84 -19.71 -39.32
C THR A 470 -25.69 -18.53 -38.35
N GLY A 471 -26.25 -18.68 -37.14
CA GLY A 471 -25.99 -17.78 -36.01
C GLY A 471 -24.58 -17.96 -35.43
N PRO A 472 -23.96 -16.92 -34.83
CA PRO A 472 -22.64 -17.02 -34.23
C PRO A 472 -22.67 -17.90 -32.97
N ALA A 473 -21.64 -18.73 -32.79
CA ALA A 473 -21.51 -19.60 -31.63
C ALA A 473 -21.38 -18.78 -30.33
N GLY A 474 -22.38 -18.90 -29.45
CA GLY A 474 -22.49 -18.13 -28.22
C GLY A 474 -23.47 -18.76 -27.24
N GLY A 475 -23.41 -20.09 -27.08
CA GLY A 475 -24.19 -20.78 -26.05
C GLY A 475 -23.68 -20.42 -24.64
N PRO A 476 -24.58 -20.16 -23.67
CA PRO A 476 -24.16 -20.06 -22.27
C PRO A 476 -23.63 -21.42 -21.82
N SER A 477 -22.46 -21.44 -21.17
CA SER A 477 -21.96 -22.65 -20.51
C SER A 477 -22.93 -23.03 -19.38
N GLY A 478 -23.19 -24.33 -19.23
CA GLY A 478 -24.02 -24.87 -18.14
C GLY A 478 -23.31 -24.92 -16.79
N ALA A 479 -22.03 -24.53 -16.72
CA ALA A 479 -21.24 -24.54 -15.50
C ALA A 479 -21.81 -23.60 -14.42
N GLN A 480 -21.69 -24.04 -13.17
CA GLN A 480 -22.18 -23.32 -12.00
C GLN A 480 -21.41 -22.02 -11.74
N GLU A 481 -22.05 -21.06 -11.07
CA GLU A 481 -21.37 -19.85 -10.61
C GLU A 481 -20.25 -20.20 -9.61
N GLY A 482 -19.03 -19.75 -9.90
CA GLY A 482 -17.83 -20.13 -9.12
C GLY A 482 -17.14 -21.44 -9.54
N ALA A 483 -17.61 -22.11 -10.59
CA ALA A 483 -16.94 -23.27 -11.19
C ALA A 483 -15.79 -22.84 -12.12
N PRO A 484 -14.65 -23.57 -12.19
CA PRO A 484 -13.53 -23.26 -13.08
C PRO A 484 -13.88 -23.14 -14.58
N ALA A 485 -14.85 -23.92 -15.08
CA ALA A 485 -15.30 -23.87 -16.47
C ALA A 485 -16.05 -22.58 -16.83
N ALA A 486 -16.70 -21.93 -15.86
CA ALA A 486 -17.38 -20.65 -16.05
C ALA A 486 -16.40 -19.47 -16.22
N VAL A 487 -15.10 -19.67 -15.98
CA VAL A 487 -14.08 -18.61 -15.91
C VAL A 487 -13.42 -18.34 -17.28
N PRO A 488 -13.62 -17.16 -17.90
CA PRO A 488 -12.98 -16.81 -19.16
C PRO A 488 -11.46 -16.80 -19.01
N MET A 489 -10.73 -17.21 -20.06
CA MET A 489 -9.27 -17.42 -19.98
C MET A 489 -8.48 -16.19 -19.49
N LYS A 490 -8.95 -14.98 -19.80
CA LYS A 490 -8.38 -13.70 -19.34
C LYS A 490 -8.51 -13.45 -17.82
N ASP A 491 -9.54 -14.02 -17.19
CA ASP A 491 -9.91 -13.76 -15.79
C ASP A 491 -9.37 -14.86 -14.84
N ARG A 492 -8.76 -15.93 -15.38
CA ARG A 492 -8.31 -17.11 -14.62
C ARG A 492 -7.32 -16.79 -13.50
N VAL A 493 -6.41 -15.82 -13.68
CA VAL A 493 -5.49 -15.40 -12.61
C VAL A 493 -6.24 -14.71 -11.47
N GLN A 494 -7.27 -13.92 -11.77
CA GLN A 494 -8.12 -13.30 -10.76
C GLN A 494 -9.01 -14.33 -10.04
N PHE A 495 -9.50 -15.35 -10.76
CA PHE A 495 -10.19 -16.48 -10.15
C PHE A 495 -9.28 -17.25 -9.18
N LEU A 496 -8.05 -17.60 -9.57
CA LEU A 496 -7.08 -18.24 -8.66
C LEU A 496 -6.90 -17.41 -7.38
N LYS A 497 -6.66 -16.09 -7.50
CA LYS A 497 -6.56 -15.18 -6.34
C LYS A 497 -7.82 -15.13 -5.46
N SER A 498 -8.99 -15.53 -5.97
CA SER A 498 -10.23 -15.60 -5.19
C SER A 498 -10.46 -16.95 -4.49
N LEU A 499 -9.64 -17.97 -4.76
CA LEU A 499 -9.78 -19.29 -4.14
C LEU A 499 -9.25 -19.32 -2.70
N SER A 500 -8.19 -18.56 -2.38
CA SER A 500 -7.65 -18.46 -1.02
C SER A 500 -6.96 -17.13 -0.75
N ASN A 501 -7.12 -16.62 0.47
CA ASN A 501 -6.44 -15.44 1.00
C ASN A 501 -5.05 -15.76 1.60
N ASN A 502 -4.57 -17.01 1.52
CA ASN A 502 -3.27 -17.40 2.06
C ASN A 502 -2.13 -16.73 1.27
N ASP A 503 -1.26 -15.96 1.94
CA ASP A 503 -0.17 -15.21 1.30
C ASP A 503 0.82 -16.10 0.53
N LYS A 504 1.12 -17.31 1.05
CA LYS A 504 2.00 -18.29 0.40
C LYS A 504 1.41 -18.72 -0.95
N TYR A 505 0.11 -18.92 -0.99
CA TYR A 505 -0.66 -19.26 -2.20
C TYR A 505 -0.75 -18.08 -3.18
N LEU A 506 -1.00 -16.86 -2.69
CA LEU A 506 -1.03 -15.67 -3.55
C LEU A 506 0.34 -15.41 -4.22
N LEU A 507 1.45 -15.64 -3.51
CA LEU A 507 2.80 -15.60 -4.09
C LEU A 507 3.03 -16.70 -5.14
N LEU A 508 2.47 -17.90 -4.95
CA LEU A 508 2.48 -18.97 -5.97
C LEU A 508 1.70 -18.56 -7.23
N VAL A 509 0.52 -17.93 -7.08
CA VAL A 509 -0.28 -17.44 -8.23
C VAL A 509 0.48 -16.38 -9.04
N GLU A 510 1.15 -15.44 -8.38
CA GLU A 510 1.93 -14.41 -9.09
C GLU A 510 3.19 -15.00 -9.75
N GLY A 511 3.90 -15.92 -9.11
CA GLY A 511 5.04 -16.58 -9.73
C GLY A 511 4.66 -17.45 -10.94
N VAL A 512 3.46 -18.04 -10.94
CA VAL A 512 2.92 -18.78 -12.10
C VAL A 512 2.59 -17.87 -13.27
N ARG A 513 2.08 -16.66 -13.02
CA ARG A 513 1.81 -15.64 -14.06
C ARG A 513 3.05 -15.29 -14.88
N ASP A 514 4.22 -15.34 -14.24
CA ASP A 514 5.51 -14.97 -14.84
C ASP A 514 6.23 -16.17 -15.50
N LEU A 515 5.60 -17.36 -15.51
CA LEU A 515 6.06 -18.50 -16.30
C LEU A 515 5.84 -18.31 -17.80
N GLU A 516 6.73 -18.92 -18.57
CA GLU A 516 6.74 -18.79 -20.02
C GLU A 516 5.57 -19.54 -20.69
N LYS A 517 5.09 -18.98 -21.81
CA LYS A 517 4.09 -19.61 -22.68
C LYS A 517 4.73 -20.71 -23.54
N GLY A 518 5.18 -21.77 -22.87
CA GLY A 518 5.68 -22.97 -23.53
C GLY A 518 4.62 -23.59 -24.46
N PRO A 519 5.04 -24.36 -25.48
CA PRO A 519 4.11 -25.06 -26.36
C PRO A 519 3.25 -26.01 -25.53
N SER A 520 1.93 -26.05 -25.80
CA SER A 520 0.95 -26.85 -25.04
C SER A 520 1.03 -28.37 -25.33
N SER A 521 2.23 -28.87 -25.58
CA SER A 521 2.55 -30.26 -25.95
C SER A 521 2.98 -31.11 -24.75
N GLU A 522 2.83 -30.63 -23.52
CA GLU A 522 3.01 -31.48 -22.32
C GLU A 522 1.97 -32.60 -22.35
N GLU A 523 2.44 -33.85 -22.28
CA GLU A 523 1.61 -35.04 -22.24
C GLU A 523 0.53 -34.93 -21.17
N GLN A 524 -0.70 -35.31 -21.51
CA GLN A 524 -1.81 -35.34 -20.57
C GLN A 524 -1.58 -36.49 -19.56
N ARG A 525 -0.82 -36.22 -18.50
CA ARG A 525 -0.96 -36.94 -17.23
C ARG A 525 -2.44 -36.89 -16.81
N ASP A 526 -2.92 -37.97 -16.21
CA ASP A 526 -4.30 -38.10 -15.72
C ASP A 526 -4.55 -37.25 -14.47
N TRP A 527 -4.63 -35.93 -14.67
CA TRP A 527 -5.09 -34.98 -13.66
C TRP A 527 -6.57 -35.24 -13.36
N PRO A 528 -7.00 -35.26 -12.08
CA PRO A 528 -8.41 -35.40 -11.73
C PRO A 528 -9.24 -34.31 -12.40
N THR A 529 -10.43 -34.67 -12.87
CA THR A 529 -11.32 -33.79 -13.65
C THR A 529 -11.61 -32.46 -12.93
N TRP A 530 -11.71 -32.49 -11.61
CA TRP A 530 -11.93 -31.31 -10.77
C TRP A 530 -10.72 -30.36 -10.70
N ALA A 531 -9.50 -30.85 -10.91
CA ALA A 531 -8.28 -30.04 -10.97
C ALA A 531 -8.04 -29.42 -12.36
N THR A 532 -9.11 -29.20 -13.14
CA THR A 532 -9.04 -28.69 -14.52
C THR A 532 -9.95 -27.49 -14.76
N TRP A 533 -9.61 -26.70 -15.78
CA TRP A 533 -10.44 -25.58 -16.27
C TRP A 533 -11.69 -26.02 -17.04
N SER A 534 -12.02 -27.32 -17.00
CA SER A 534 -13.24 -27.94 -17.52
C SER A 534 -14.13 -28.49 -16.40
N TRP A 535 -13.82 -28.19 -15.12
CA TRP A 535 -14.70 -28.52 -14.00
C TRP A 535 -15.90 -27.58 -13.96
N GLU A 536 -17.10 -28.14 -14.11
CA GLU A 536 -18.37 -27.38 -14.25
C GLU A 536 -19.11 -27.15 -12.93
N GLU A 537 -18.68 -27.79 -11.84
CA GLU A 537 -19.29 -27.68 -10.51
C GLU A 537 -18.62 -26.60 -9.64
N SER A 538 -19.40 -25.98 -8.76
CA SER A 538 -18.92 -24.96 -7.83
C SER A 538 -18.26 -25.53 -6.56
N TYR A 539 -18.37 -26.85 -6.32
CA TYR A 539 -17.76 -27.61 -5.22
C TYR A 539 -16.84 -28.73 -5.75
N LEU A 540 -16.07 -29.41 -4.88
CA LEU A 540 -15.29 -30.60 -5.25
C LEU A 540 -16.14 -31.89 -5.20
N PRO A 541 -15.77 -32.97 -5.92
CA PRO A 541 -16.53 -34.22 -5.90
C PRO A 541 -16.62 -34.84 -4.50
N ASN A 542 -17.74 -35.52 -4.21
CA ASN A 542 -17.97 -36.25 -2.95
C ASN A 542 -16.79 -37.15 -2.52
N ALA A 543 -16.11 -37.81 -3.47
CA ALA A 543 -14.93 -38.63 -3.20
C ALA A 543 -13.83 -37.85 -2.45
N VAL A 544 -13.57 -36.59 -2.84
CA VAL A 544 -12.57 -35.71 -2.18
C VAL A 544 -12.98 -35.35 -0.75
N HIS A 545 -14.27 -35.47 -0.43
CA HIS A 545 -14.83 -35.17 0.89
C HIS A 545 -15.03 -36.40 1.79
N SER A 546 -15.07 -37.62 1.24
CA SER A 546 -15.57 -38.81 1.95
C SER A 546 -14.78 -40.11 1.71
N GLU A 547 -13.79 -40.12 0.82
CA GLU A 547 -12.94 -41.28 0.53
C GLU A 547 -11.51 -41.02 1.01
N ASP A 548 -11.09 -41.71 2.08
CA ASP A 548 -9.75 -41.59 2.65
C ASP A 548 -8.66 -41.89 1.59
N GLY A 549 -7.60 -41.08 1.57
CA GLY A 549 -6.47 -41.24 0.63
C GLY A 549 -6.64 -40.51 -0.71
N VAL A 550 -7.85 -40.08 -1.09
CA VAL A 550 -8.07 -39.38 -2.38
C VAL A 550 -7.36 -38.02 -2.42
N VAL A 551 -7.27 -37.32 -1.29
CA VAL A 551 -6.54 -36.05 -1.19
C VAL A 551 -5.04 -36.31 -1.19
N GLU A 552 -4.57 -37.28 -0.42
CA GLU A 552 -3.16 -37.64 -0.27
C GLU A 552 -2.53 -38.05 -1.60
N ILE A 553 -3.21 -38.89 -2.39
CA ILE A 553 -2.80 -39.26 -3.76
C ILE A 553 -2.65 -38.03 -4.66
N PHE A 554 -3.52 -37.02 -4.49
CA PHE A 554 -3.43 -35.76 -5.23
C PHE A 554 -2.27 -34.88 -4.77
N LEU A 555 -2.02 -34.80 -3.46
CA LEU A 555 -0.90 -34.08 -2.87
C LEU A 555 0.44 -34.68 -3.32
N ASP A 556 0.59 -36.00 -3.28
CA ASP A 556 1.78 -36.71 -3.79
C ASP A 556 2.00 -36.49 -5.29
N MET A 557 0.93 -36.46 -6.08
CA MET A 557 0.98 -36.13 -7.50
C MET A 557 1.45 -34.68 -7.76
N ILE A 558 1.06 -33.72 -6.93
CA ILE A 558 1.55 -32.32 -7.00
C ILE A 558 2.99 -32.19 -6.48
N ALA A 559 3.35 -32.91 -5.41
CA ALA A 559 4.74 -33.02 -4.96
C ALA A 559 5.64 -33.57 -6.08
N SER A 560 5.13 -34.52 -6.86
CA SER A 560 5.78 -35.14 -8.02
C SER A 560 5.56 -34.41 -9.37
N ALA A 561 4.83 -33.28 -9.38
CA ALA A 561 4.61 -32.49 -10.58
C ALA A 561 5.83 -31.61 -10.88
N LYS A 562 6.18 -31.49 -12.17
CA LYS A 562 7.15 -30.51 -12.67
C LYS A 562 6.37 -29.30 -13.19
N ILE A 563 6.71 -28.11 -12.71
CA ILE A 563 6.17 -26.85 -13.23
C ILE A 563 7.20 -26.29 -14.21
N THR A 564 6.91 -26.46 -15.50
CA THR A 564 7.81 -26.09 -16.62
C THR A 564 7.21 -24.98 -17.48
N SER A 565 5.88 -24.84 -17.46
CA SER A 565 5.10 -24.02 -18.38
C SER A 565 3.99 -23.29 -17.64
N LEU A 566 3.51 -22.17 -18.19
CA LEU A 566 2.32 -21.50 -17.68
C LEU A 566 1.10 -22.46 -17.61
N PRO A 567 0.79 -23.31 -18.61
CA PRO A 567 -0.24 -24.35 -18.48
C PRO A 567 -0.09 -25.31 -17.30
N SER A 568 1.09 -25.87 -17.03
CA SER A 568 1.29 -26.79 -15.89
C SER A 568 1.23 -26.06 -14.54
N GLY A 569 1.86 -24.88 -14.43
CA GLY A 569 1.78 -24.04 -13.23
C GLY A 569 0.34 -23.60 -12.89
N MET A 570 -0.44 -23.20 -13.89
CA MET A 570 -1.85 -22.82 -13.72
C MET A 570 -2.74 -24.01 -13.31
N ARG A 571 -2.40 -25.25 -13.69
CA ARG A 571 -3.16 -26.46 -13.30
C ARG A 571 -2.85 -26.89 -11.86
N VAL A 572 -1.57 -26.92 -11.47
CA VAL A 572 -1.15 -27.17 -10.08
C VAL A 572 -1.80 -26.15 -9.13
N THR A 573 -1.76 -24.88 -9.51
CA THR A 573 -2.24 -23.77 -8.67
C THR A 573 -3.77 -23.70 -8.61
N LEU A 574 -4.48 -24.15 -9.66
CA LEU A 574 -5.92 -24.39 -9.60
C LEU A 574 -6.25 -25.49 -8.59
N GLY A 575 -5.56 -26.64 -8.68
CA GLY A 575 -5.77 -27.77 -7.77
C GLY A 575 -5.58 -27.42 -6.29
N LEU A 576 -4.45 -26.80 -5.96
CA LEU A 576 -4.16 -26.35 -4.59
C LEU A 576 -5.16 -25.28 -4.12
N GLY A 577 -5.52 -24.32 -4.98
CA GLY A 577 -6.48 -23.28 -4.64
C GLY A 577 -7.87 -23.83 -4.34
N LEU A 578 -8.34 -24.79 -5.16
CA LEU A 578 -9.62 -25.45 -4.93
C LEU A 578 -9.61 -26.24 -3.62
N LEU A 579 -8.55 -27.00 -3.30
CA LEU A 579 -8.45 -27.69 -2.00
C LEU A 579 -8.41 -26.72 -0.82
N LEU A 580 -7.64 -25.62 -0.87
CA LEU A 580 -7.63 -24.61 0.19
C LEU A 580 -9.04 -24.02 0.43
N ARG A 581 -9.75 -23.70 -0.66
CA ARG A 581 -11.13 -23.20 -0.62
C ARG A 581 -12.08 -24.22 0.00
N GLU A 582 -11.92 -25.49 -0.35
CA GLU A 582 -12.86 -26.54 0.05
C GLU A 582 -12.63 -27.06 1.47
N CYS A 583 -11.38 -27.17 1.93
CA CYS A 583 -11.06 -27.43 3.34
C CYS A 583 -11.61 -26.31 4.22
N LYS A 584 -11.42 -25.04 3.80
CA LYS A 584 -12.02 -23.90 4.51
C LYS A 584 -13.55 -23.99 4.56
N ARG A 585 -14.21 -24.32 3.44
CA ARG A 585 -15.68 -24.53 3.38
C ARG A 585 -16.17 -25.66 4.28
N ALA A 586 -15.40 -26.74 4.44
CA ALA A 586 -15.74 -27.85 5.33
C ALA A 586 -15.57 -27.48 6.82
N ILE A 587 -14.49 -26.77 7.15
CA ILE A 587 -14.19 -26.30 8.51
C ILE A 587 -15.17 -25.22 8.97
N GLU A 588 -15.61 -24.33 8.07
CA GLU A 588 -16.61 -23.28 8.32
C GLU A 588 -18.07 -23.73 8.04
N TYR A 589 -18.35 -25.04 7.92
CA TYR A 589 -19.70 -25.52 7.62
C TYR A 589 -20.60 -25.59 8.86
N GLU A 590 -21.60 -24.71 8.93
CA GLU A 590 -22.72 -24.81 9.87
C GLU A 590 -24.03 -25.14 9.11
N VAL A 591 -24.73 -26.18 9.56
CA VAL A 591 -25.94 -26.73 8.89
C VAL A 591 -27.03 -25.68 8.69
N ASP A 592 -27.20 -24.79 9.68
CA ASP A 592 -28.28 -23.79 9.70
C ASP A 592 -27.92 -22.50 8.91
N GLU A 593 -26.64 -22.28 8.57
CA GLU A 593 -26.19 -21.13 7.75
C GLU A 593 -25.88 -21.52 6.27
N ALA A 594 -25.82 -22.82 5.96
CA ALA A 594 -25.44 -23.32 4.65
C ALA A 594 -26.38 -22.85 3.51
N PRO A 595 -25.86 -22.21 2.43
CA PRO A 595 -26.64 -21.89 1.23
C PRO A 595 -27.36 -23.10 0.63
N HIS A 596 -28.55 -22.92 0.07
CA HIS A 596 -29.40 -24.00 -0.45
C HIS A 596 -28.78 -24.86 -1.59
N ASN A 597 -27.70 -24.39 -2.23
CA ASN A 597 -26.93 -25.13 -3.23
C ASN A 597 -25.69 -25.85 -2.64
N THR A 598 -25.50 -25.83 -1.32
CA THR A 598 -24.38 -26.50 -0.66
C THR A 598 -24.62 -28.02 -0.64
N PRO A 599 -23.66 -28.84 -1.10
CA PRO A 599 -23.83 -30.29 -1.09
C PRO A 599 -23.91 -30.86 0.33
N THR A 600 -24.84 -31.79 0.55
CA THR A 600 -25.11 -32.37 1.87
C THR A 600 -23.94 -33.18 2.46
N TYR A 601 -22.98 -33.61 1.64
CA TYR A 601 -21.77 -34.30 2.09
C TYR A 601 -20.76 -33.37 2.79
N LEU A 602 -20.86 -32.05 2.61
CA LEU A 602 -19.87 -31.11 3.16
C LEU A 602 -19.85 -31.15 4.70
N GLY A 603 -21.01 -31.31 5.34
CA GLY A 603 -21.14 -31.49 6.80
C GLY A 603 -20.71 -32.85 7.35
N ALA A 604 -20.26 -33.77 6.49
CA ALA A 604 -19.68 -35.05 6.86
C ALA A 604 -18.24 -35.19 6.32
N SER A 605 -17.60 -34.09 5.94
CA SER A 605 -16.35 -34.12 5.19
C SER A 605 -15.12 -34.41 6.05
N THR A 606 -14.20 -35.21 5.51
CA THR A 606 -12.87 -35.50 6.08
C THR A 606 -11.84 -34.38 5.86
N LEU A 607 -12.18 -33.30 5.15
CA LEU A 607 -11.31 -32.14 4.87
C LEU A 607 -11.09 -31.26 6.12
N ASP A 608 -10.41 -31.81 7.13
CA ASP A 608 -10.16 -31.15 8.41
C ASP A 608 -8.95 -30.18 8.39
N ILE A 609 -8.66 -29.60 9.56
CA ILE A 609 -7.55 -28.66 9.76
C ILE A 609 -6.16 -29.27 9.48
N LYS A 610 -6.00 -30.61 9.56
CA LYS A 610 -4.75 -31.30 9.20
C LYS A 610 -4.59 -31.33 7.69
N ILE A 611 -5.66 -31.66 6.96
CA ILE A 611 -5.66 -31.62 5.49
C ILE A 611 -5.36 -30.20 5.01
N LEU A 612 -5.96 -29.18 5.62
CA LEU A 612 -5.64 -27.77 5.33
C LEU A 612 -4.13 -27.48 5.53
N SER A 613 -3.53 -27.89 6.65
CA SER A 613 -2.09 -27.73 6.90
C SER A 613 -1.23 -28.40 5.83
N LEU A 614 -1.54 -29.64 5.45
CA LEU A 614 -0.81 -30.38 4.42
C LEU A 614 -0.87 -29.69 3.05
N VAL A 615 -2.00 -29.05 2.71
CA VAL A 615 -2.12 -28.25 1.48
C VAL A 615 -1.27 -26.97 1.57
N GLU A 616 -1.23 -26.29 2.72
CA GLU A 616 -0.42 -25.08 2.91
C GLU A 616 1.10 -25.36 2.89
N ASP A 617 1.55 -26.47 3.48
CA ASP A 617 2.95 -26.91 3.44
C ASP A 617 3.36 -27.35 2.02
N LEU A 618 2.44 -27.98 1.27
CA LEU A 618 2.65 -28.30 -0.14
C LEU A 618 2.68 -27.05 -1.03
N VAL A 619 1.90 -26.01 -0.73
CA VAL A 619 1.96 -24.71 -1.41
C VAL A 619 3.35 -24.07 -1.23
N ASP A 620 3.91 -24.06 -0.02
CA ASP A 620 5.28 -23.61 0.22
C ASP A 620 6.30 -24.45 -0.56
N THR A 621 6.16 -25.78 -0.54
CA THR A 621 7.03 -26.73 -1.24
C THR A 621 6.99 -26.55 -2.76
N VAL A 622 5.82 -26.26 -3.32
CA VAL A 622 5.63 -25.97 -4.76
C VAL A 622 6.22 -24.61 -5.12
N ARG A 623 5.97 -23.56 -4.31
CA ARG A 623 6.55 -22.23 -4.50
C ARG A 623 8.08 -22.28 -4.44
N GLY A 624 8.64 -23.01 -3.48
CA GLY A 624 10.09 -23.21 -3.31
C GLY A 624 10.74 -23.85 -4.53
N ARG A 625 10.10 -24.86 -5.15
CA ARG A 625 10.58 -25.49 -6.39
C ARG A 625 10.44 -24.60 -7.63
N MET A 626 9.50 -23.66 -7.65
CA MET A 626 9.27 -22.75 -8.79
C MET A 626 10.20 -21.53 -8.78
N LEU A 627 10.60 -21.03 -7.60
CA LEU A 627 11.40 -19.80 -7.46
C LEU A 627 12.75 -19.84 -8.21
N PRO A 628 13.52 -20.95 -8.22
CA PRO A 628 14.76 -21.05 -8.98
C PRO A 628 14.55 -20.95 -10.50
N THR A 629 13.44 -21.50 -11.02
CA THR A 629 13.07 -21.45 -12.44
C THR A 629 12.82 -20.02 -12.93
N LEU A 630 12.37 -19.14 -12.04
CA LEU A 630 12.24 -17.70 -12.29
C LEU A 630 13.60 -17.00 -12.19
N LYS A 631 14.34 -17.19 -11.08
CA LYS A 631 15.65 -16.56 -10.83
C LYS A 631 16.72 -16.91 -11.88
N GLY A 632 16.74 -18.15 -12.37
CA GLY A 632 17.75 -18.62 -13.34
C GLY A 632 17.74 -17.89 -14.69
N ARG A 633 16.76 -17.03 -14.94
CA ARG A 633 16.61 -16.23 -16.17
C ARG A 633 17.28 -14.85 -16.09
N GLU A 634 17.49 -14.31 -14.89
CA GLU A 634 18.21 -13.03 -14.71
C GLU A 634 19.74 -13.21 -14.70
N GLY A 635 20.22 -14.44 -14.49
CA GLY A 635 21.61 -14.74 -14.11
C GLY A 635 22.38 -15.67 -15.05
N GLN A 636 22.09 -15.73 -16.36
CA GLN A 636 22.84 -16.62 -17.28
C GLN A 636 24.23 -16.09 -17.70
N GLN A 637 25.04 -15.67 -16.73
CA GLN A 637 26.50 -15.63 -16.83
C GLN A 637 27.15 -16.04 -15.50
N CYS A 638 28.28 -16.76 -15.63
CA CYS A 638 29.14 -17.28 -14.56
C CYS A 638 28.59 -18.44 -13.73
N ALA A 639 29.50 -19.32 -13.28
CA ALA A 639 29.18 -20.60 -12.64
C ALA A 639 29.03 -20.44 -11.11
N ALA A 640 28.03 -21.11 -10.54
CA ALA A 640 27.66 -21.01 -9.11
C ALA A 640 27.65 -22.35 -8.35
N GLY A 641 28.27 -23.40 -8.89
CA GLY A 641 28.24 -24.76 -8.32
C GLY A 641 28.87 -24.89 -6.91
N GLU A 642 29.83 -24.02 -6.58
CA GLU A 642 30.51 -24.01 -5.26
C GLU A 642 29.86 -23.04 -4.25
N GLN A 643 28.78 -22.34 -4.63
CA GLN A 643 28.18 -21.29 -3.81
C GLN A 643 26.96 -21.77 -3.02
N GLU A 644 26.14 -22.68 -3.56
CA GLU A 644 25.00 -23.25 -2.84
C GLU A 644 25.41 -24.09 -1.62
N GLU A 645 26.58 -24.72 -1.63
CA GLU A 645 27.09 -25.47 -0.48
C GLU A 645 27.45 -24.53 0.68
N LYS A 646 28.17 -23.44 0.39
CA LYS A 646 28.52 -22.41 1.38
C LYS A 646 27.33 -21.59 1.87
N GLU A 647 26.32 -21.35 1.03
CA GLU A 647 25.09 -20.66 1.47
C GLU A 647 24.26 -21.57 2.41
N ARG A 648 24.27 -22.90 2.22
CA ARG A 648 23.67 -23.86 3.18
C ARG A 648 24.45 -23.97 4.49
N ASP A 649 25.78 -24.06 4.45
CA ASP A 649 26.60 -24.11 5.67
C ASP A 649 26.39 -22.85 6.52
N HIS A 650 26.36 -21.68 5.87
CA HIS A 650 26.10 -20.40 6.54
C HIS A 650 24.66 -20.28 7.07
N GLU A 651 23.65 -20.78 6.35
CA GLU A 651 22.27 -20.87 6.85
C GLU A 651 22.17 -21.76 8.10
N LEU A 652 22.99 -22.81 8.19
CA LEU A 652 23.11 -23.69 9.35
C LEU A 652 23.79 -23.01 10.55
N GLU A 653 24.86 -22.23 10.33
CA GLU A 653 25.49 -21.39 11.37
C GLU A 653 24.54 -20.32 11.91
N VAL A 654 23.87 -19.59 11.02
CA VAL A 654 22.87 -18.55 11.38
C VAL A 654 21.73 -19.15 12.18
N ARG A 655 21.27 -20.36 11.81
CA ARG A 655 20.24 -21.08 12.56
C ARG A 655 20.72 -21.49 13.96
N GLN A 656 21.93 -22.01 14.10
CA GLN A 656 22.49 -22.37 15.42
C GLN A 656 22.63 -21.14 16.32
N HIS A 657 23.06 -20.00 15.78
CA HIS A 657 23.14 -18.74 16.52
C HIS A 657 21.75 -18.25 16.98
N LEU A 658 20.71 -18.39 16.14
CA LEU A 658 19.33 -18.06 16.49
C LEU A 658 18.76 -18.98 17.59
N GLU A 659 19.05 -20.29 17.51
CA GLU A 659 18.65 -21.25 18.54
C GLU A 659 19.38 -20.99 19.88
N GLU A 660 20.63 -20.49 19.86
CA GLU A 660 21.36 -20.07 21.06
C GLU A 660 20.89 -18.71 21.63
N GLU A 661 20.56 -17.71 20.80
CA GLU A 661 19.91 -16.47 21.27
C GLU A 661 18.57 -16.75 21.97
N LEU A 662 17.75 -17.65 21.40
CA LEU A 662 16.48 -18.05 22.01
C LEU A 662 16.69 -18.74 23.37
N ARG A 663 17.71 -19.59 23.49
CA ARG A 663 18.08 -20.21 24.78
C ARG A 663 18.48 -19.16 25.82
N MET A 664 19.35 -18.21 25.45
CA MET A 664 19.74 -17.11 26.34
C MET A 664 18.54 -16.23 26.75
N LEU A 665 17.59 -15.99 25.85
CA LEU A 665 16.38 -15.22 26.14
C LEU A 665 15.45 -15.96 27.12
N GLU A 666 15.36 -17.28 27.05
CA GLU A 666 14.57 -18.09 28.00
C GLU A 666 15.25 -18.24 29.37
N GLU A 667 16.58 -18.32 29.41
CA GLU A 667 17.38 -18.19 30.64
C GLU A 667 17.19 -16.81 31.28
N ALA A 668 17.19 -15.73 30.49
CA ALA A 668 16.95 -14.36 30.96
C ALA A 668 15.52 -14.17 31.51
N LYS A 669 14.49 -14.69 30.81
CA LYS A 669 13.10 -14.73 31.33
C LYS A 669 13.01 -15.49 32.65
N SER A 670 13.69 -16.63 32.75
CA SER A 670 13.75 -17.44 33.97
C SER A 670 14.44 -16.72 35.13
N ARG A 671 15.50 -15.94 34.85
CA ARG A 671 16.17 -15.08 35.84
C ARG A 671 15.30 -13.92 36.30
N ASN A 672 14.62 -13.23 35.38
CA ASN A 672 13.67 -12.16 35.71
C ASN A 672 12.47 -12.66 36.51
N LYS A 673 11.99 -13.88 36.25
CA LYS A 673 10.97 -14.52 37.09
C LYS A 673 11.47 -14.70 38.54
N ARG A 674 12.66 -15.29 38.73
CA ARG A 674 13.26 -15.45 40.08
C ARG A 674 13.41 -14.12 40.81
N LEU A 675 13.93 -13.08 40.13
CA LEU A 675 14.04 -11.74 40.71
C LEU A 675 12.69 -11.13 41.13
N LYS A 676 11.61 -11.42 40.38
CA LYS A 676 10.26 -11.00 40.75
C LYS A 676 9.73 -11.78 41.96
N ASP A 677 9.96 -13.09 42.00
CA ASP A 677 9.58 -13.96 43.12
C ASP A 677 10.34 -13.55 44.42
N ASP A 678 11.65 -13.26 44.31
CA ASP A 678 12.50 -12.74 45.40
C ASP A 678 12.05 -11.34 45.87
N MET A 679 11.71 -10.44 44.96
CA MET A 679 11.19 -9.11 45.28
C MET A 679 9.84 -9.19 46.02
N GLN A 680 8.95 -10.08 45.59
CA GLN A 680 7.67 -10.32 46.28
C GLN A 680 7.90 -10.87 47.70
N LYS A 681 8.86 -11.78 47.88
CA LYS A 681 9.27 -12.29 49.20
C LYS A 681 9.82 -11.18 50.11
N LEU A 682 10.63 -10.26 49.59
CA LEU A 682 11.13 -9.11 50.34
C LEU A 682 10.00 -8.14 50.74
N GLN A 683 8.98 -7.96 49.90
CA GLN A 683 7.78 -7.18 50.25
C GLN A 683 6.99 -7.85 51.40
N GLU A 684 6.85 -9.18 51.40
CA GLU A 684 6.17 -9.93 52.46
C GLU A 684 6.96 -9.91 53.79
N GLU A 685 8.28 -10.06 53.74
CA GLU A 685 9.16 -9.90 54.91
C GLU A 685 9.11 -8.48 55.48
N THR A 686 9.10 -7.45 54.61
CA THR A 686 8.94 -6.05 55.02
C THR A 686 7.58 -5.81 55.69
N LYS A 687 6.49 -6.33 55.11
CA LYS A 687 5.13 -6.23 55.68
C LYS A 687 5.06 -6.87 57.07
N LYS A 688 5.68 -8.03 57.25
CA LYS A 688 5.74 -8.73 58.53
C LYS A 688 6.49 -7.92 59.60
N LEU A 689 7.60 -7.27 59.25
CA LEU A 689 8.34 -6.39 60.16
C LEU A 689 7.54 -5.14 60.58
N VAL A 690 6.70 -4.60 59.69
CA VAL A 690 5.76 -3.51 60.03
C VAL A 690 4.70 -4.00 61.03
N GLU A 691 4.10 -5.17 60.78
CA GLU A 691 3.10 -5.77 61.69
C GLU A 691 3.69 -6.11 63.07
N GLU A 692 4.93 -6.58 63.13
CA GLU A 692 5.65 -6.83 64.38
C GLU A 692 5.96 -5.53 65.14
N ASN A 693 6.40 -4.48 64.45
CA ASN A 693 6.66 -3.17 65.05
C ASN A 693 5.36 -2.49 65.56
N GLU A 694 4.26 -2.60 64.83
CA GLU A 694 2.94 -2.17 65.32
C GLU A 694 2.51 -2.93 66.58
N SER A 695 2.80 -4.24 66.67
CA SER A 695 2.50 -5.05 67.85
C SER A 695 3.30 -4.58 69.08
N LEU A 696 4.59 -4.28 68.89
CA LEU A 696 5.46 -3.76 69.95
C LEU A 696 5.02 -2.37 70.44
N GLU A 697 4.63 -1.46 69.55
CA GLU A 697 4.09 -0.15 69.97
C GLU A 697 2.74 -0.27 70.69
N ARG A 698 1.87 -1.22 70.32
CA ARG A 698 0.63 -1.51 71.08
C ARG A 698 0.95 -1.98 72.51
N GLN A 699 1.89 -2.91 72.67
CA GLN A 699 2.35 -3.37 74.00
C GLN A 699 3.00 -2.23 74.81
N ARG A 700 3.75 -1.35 74.15
CA ARG A 700 4.37 -0.17 74.77
C ARG A 700 3.31 0.81 75.30
N VAL A 701 2.26 1.08 74.53
CA VAL A 701 1.12 1.91 74.96
C VAL A 701 0.36 1.27 76.13
N GLU A 702 0.15 -0.05 76.11
CA GLU A 702 -0.49 -0.78 77.20
C GLU A 702 0.33 -0.70 78.50
N LEU A 703 1.65 -0.90 78.44
CA LEU A 703 2.56 -0.74 79.58
C LEU A 703 2.56 0.70 80.12
N LEU A 704 2.57 1.71 79.25
CA LEU A 704 2.50 3.13 79.65
C LEU A 704 1.14 3.48 80.32
N SER A 705 0.05 2.81 79.92
CA SER A 705 -1.26 2.93 80.54
C SER A 705 -1.30 2.28 81.92
N LEU A 706 -0.73 1.08 82.08
CA LEU A 706 -0.58 0.41 83.37
C LEU A 706 0.26 1.25 84.35
N CYS A 707 1.35 1.87 83.88
CA CYS A 707 2.15 2.81 84.66
C CYS A 707 1.46 4.14 85.01
N HIS A 708 0.29 4.46 84.45
CA HIS A 708 -0.57 5.58 84.88
C HIS A 708 -1.67 5.16 85.87
N CYS A 709 -1.87 3.86 86.07
CA CYS A 709 -2.88 3.31 86.98
C CYS A 709 -2.31 2.87 88.34
N LEU A 710 -1.00 3.03 88.55
CA LEU A 710 -0.23 2.66 89.75
C LEU A 710 0.31 3.90 90.46
#